data_AF-A0AAQ4DPG2-F1
#
_entry.id   AF-A0AAQ4DPG2-F1
#
_cell.length_a   1.000
_cell.length_b   1.000
_cell.length_c   1.000
_cell.angle_alpha   90.00
_cell.angle_beta   90.00
_cell.angle_gamma   90.00
#
_symmetry.space_group_name_H-M   'P 1'
#
loop_
_entity.id
_entity.type
_entity.pdbx_description
1 polymer ?
#
loop_
_entity_poly.entity_id
_entity_poly.type
_entity_poly.pdbx_seq_one_letter_code
_entity_poly.pdbx_strand_id
1 'polypeptide(L)'
;MSLINCAKRRLSEPLTSSAPSHRLSRAVLCLCESALQILSLCTRRSMYRFKSSKYKNATPKVPKKGEGWVLDISVGAPQSFGNHIKASALHKVFSVDNRGGGSLGVLPLDDTGKKSKNCPLLHAHSEFITDFDFCPYDDGLLATCSHDATIKIWRIPDGGIVPNVPQNPEIVLHPGKSRIENLAFNPAVDCLLAAATDSAVQIWDLVKQSELGINLKHDELIQSLSWRGDGNQLVSSGRDKKLRVWDPRAPNNLLHAPGHSNNRDSRVIWLGNTDYILSTGLGSAREREVCLRDVRRFDLPCSNWSGDSAMGVYIPLYDPDTNMLFLAAKGDVTVNFWEVTFKEPFLSEASKYMGEVQTKGVGLVPKRALKVMEGEVNRVLILGQECIVPVPYQVPRKTYRDFHADVFPDTQAPSPAVTVPDWLDKKPVKPIPKVSLDPAKRPREGLVRTGHRLGSGPSAPVPTADVLVERDISLVPADYSSEDFGDEKARQILPEKPIPAPKPAPRTKVTTSRWEDAGPIGSANGHNGDAPSFLQKAAPRTRSCMASSSSMGPSAAPRTAANVRRQPSRNEGRGFKVRVSKYRHLNGSVGSRDTQITNLPPMCKTLPGESEGFRANTDRIALPLAISGGHLAILELSKRGRLQSGVVPSLICGTSIMDFAWDPFDNRRIAIACDDGRVRVWTVPEGGLQESLTEPDYELKGHTEKVHFVKFHPTAIDVLASGSHDLTVIIWDMATRENKICLQGHTDQIFSLAWDPDGVLLATLCKDQKLRVYDPRRSELPLREGLGPTGTRGARVTWVLGGSHLVTTGFNKVSERQVSLYDAKSLSAPLTTEGIDVSPAILIPFYDEDSSTLFLTGKGDSTIFAFEVALDAPYLFPLSHYKCAGGPHQAVAFLPKVACSVADVEFARAFRLTTSNVEPLSFRVPRLRSELFQDDLFPDTRITWEPTLTSEEWFTGVTRAPQFVSLRPADMECLSEAPDVRPPAPHVPRLPQDVSLDFEGDITLSSSVIESNREKEEQIINSMKSKISNQHDALPQDMFEGVDPREWDEDED
;
A
#
# COMPACT_ATOMS: atom_id res chain seq x y z
N MET A 1 34.72 1.12 14.78
CA MET A 1 35.47 2.27 15.34
C MET A 1 36.17 1.93 16.65
N SER A 2 35.53 2.01 17.82
CA SER A 2 36.18 1.89 19.15
C SER A 2 37.12 0.67 19.33
N LEU A 3 36.68 -0.53 18.95
CA LEU A 3 37.49 -1.76 19.03
C LEU A 3 38.79 -1.70 18.20
N ILE A 4 38.80 -0.97 17.08
CA ILE A 4 39.98 -0.83 16.21
C ILE A 4 41.02 0.10 16.87
N ASN A 5 40.57 1.15 17.54
CA ASN A 5 41.45 2.09 18.25
C ASN A 5 42.08 1.44 19.51
N CYS A 6 41.44 0.43 20.09
CA CYS A 6 42.03 -0.35 21.19
C CYS A 6 43.22 -1.20 20.73
N ALA A 7 43.14 -1.79 19.52
CA ALA A 7 44.25 -2.57 18.94
C ALA A 7 45.47 -1.71 18.61
N LYS A 8 45.28 -0.49 18.08
CA LYS A 8 46.40 0.42 17.74
C LYS A 8 47.24 0.86 18.96
N ARG A 9 46.68 0.88 20.18
CA ARG A 9 47.39 1.30 21.41
C ARG A 9 48.24 0.21 22.09
N ARG A 10 48.46 -0.95 21.46
CA ARG A 10 49.30 -2.05 22.00
C ARG A 10 50.50 -2.43 21.11
N LEU A 11 50.89 -1.56 20.17
CA LEU A 11 52.00 -1.80 19.23
C LEU A 11 53.08 -0.70 19.27
N SER A 12 53.12 0.10 20.34
CA SER A 12 54.00 1.26 20.49
C SER A 12 54.85 1.22 21.76
N GLU A 13 55.55 0.10 21.99
CA GLU A 13 56.65 0.00 22.95
C GLU A 13 57.85 -0.72 22.28
N PRO A 14 59.08 -0.18 22.38
CA PRO A 14 60.26 -0.78 21.76
C PRO A 14 60.85 -1.90 22.64
N LEU A 15 60.59 -3.16 22.29
CA LEU A 15 61.20 -4.31 22.96
C LEU A 15 62.42 -4.85 22.21
N THR A 16 63.48 -5.12 22.98
CA THR A 16 64.79 -5.55 22.49
C THR A 16 64.92 -7.07 22.44
N SER A 17 65.75 -7.54 21.51
CA SER A 17 66.51 -8.81 21.55
C SER A 17 65.80 -10.14 21.89
N SER A 18 65.74 -11.01 20.88
CA SER A 18 65.73 -12.49 20.94
C SER A 18 64.41 -13.24 21.26
N ALA A 19 64.43 -14.57 21.05
CA ALA A 19 63.33 -15.55 21.17
C ALA A 19 62.32 -15.60 19.98
N PRO A 20 61.65 -16.76 19.68
CA PRO A 20 61.53 -17.21 18.29
C PRO A 20 60.16 -17.07 17.59
N SER A 21 60.22 -17.09 16.25
CA SER A 21 59.15 -16.75 15.28
C SER A 21 57.87 -17.61 15.27
N HIS A 22 57.83 -18.77 15.94
CA HIS A 22 56.74 -19.74 15.76
C HIS A 22 55.39 -19.40 16.42
N ARG A 23 55.30 -18.38 17.30
CA ARG A 23 54.02 -17.98 17.92
C ARG A 23 53.25 -16.91 17.15
N LEU A 24 53.92 -16.05 16.37
CA LEU A 24 53.27 -14.98 15.60
C LEU A 24 52.45 -15.52 14.42
N SER A 25 52.98 -16.49 13.68
CA SER A 25 52.30 -17.12 12.53
C SER A 25 50.88 -17.61 12.88
N ARG A 26 50.71 -18.25 14.04
CA ARG A 26 49.42 -18.87 14.43
C ARG A 26 48.35 -17.83 14.82
N ALA A 27 48.76 -16.67 15.33
CA ALA A 27 47.86 -15.56 15.63
C ALA A 27 47.38 -14.83 14.36
N VAL A 28 48.30 -14.61 13.40
CA VAL A 28 47.97 -13.99 12.11
C VAL A 28 47.04 -14.89 11.29
N LEU A 29 47.30 -16.20 11.22
CA LEU A 29 46.42 -17.16 10.53
C LEU A 29 45.00 -17.14 11.10
N CYS A 30 44.82 -17.19 12.42
CA CYS A 30 43.51 -17.17 13.05
C CYS A 30 42.72 -15.86 12.77
N LEU A 31 43.42 -14.72 12.68
CA LEU A 31 42.83 -13.44 12.29
C LEU A 31 42.46 -13.40 10.79
N CYS A 32 43.28 -14.00 9.92
CA CYS A 32 42.94 -14.15 8.49
C CYS A 32 41.75 -15.08 8.26
N GLU A 33 41.64 -16.21 8.97
CA GLU A 33 40.47 -17.10 8.91
C GLU A 33 39.20 -16.39 9.41
N SER A 34 39.29 -15.62 10.50
CA SER A 34 38.17 -14.80 10.98
C SER A 34 37.75 -13.73 9.95
N ALA A 35 38.72 -13.06 9.32
CA ALA A 35 38.44 -12.08 8.26
C ALA A 35 37.83 -12.73 7.00
N LEU A 36 38.30 -13.93 6.62
CA LEU A 36 37.75 -14.69 5.49
C LEU A 36 36.35 -15.23 5.77
N GLN A 37 36.04 -15.64 7.00
CA GLN A 37 34.66 -15.98 7.38
C GLN A 37 33.74 -14.75 7.34
N ILE A 38 34.20 -13.58 7.80
CA ILE A 38 33.44 -12.32 7.71
C ILE A 38 33.22 -11.92 6.24
N LEU A 39 34.25 -12.01 5.38
CA LEU A 39 34.12 -11.75 3.95
C LEU A 39 33.22 -12.78 3.23
N SER A 40 33.28 -14.06 3.62
CA SER A 40 32.37 -15.11 3.12
C SER A 40 30.92 -14.92 3.58
N LEU A 41 30.69 -14.25 4.72
CA LEU A 41 29.35 -13.87 5.17
C LEU A 41 28.84 -12.63 4.41
N CYS A 42 29.71 -11.65 4.12
CA CYS A 42 29.34 -10.46 3.34
C CYS A 42 29.13 -10.72 1.84
N THR A 43 29.80 -11.72 1.26
CA THR A 43 29.72 -12.02 -0.19
C THR A 43 28.60 -12.99 -0.58
N ARG A 44 27.91 -13.63 0.38
CA ARG A 44 26.68 -14.38 0.12
C ARG A 44 25.48 -13.44 -0.12
N ARG A 45 25.52 -12.70 -1.25
CA ARG A 45 24.32 -12.10 -1.88
C ARG A 45 23.38 -13.23 -2.30
N SER A 46 22.54 -13.68 -1.37
CA SER A 46 21.51 -14.67 -1.60
C SER A 46 20.63 -14.22 -2.76
N MET A 47 20.60 -14.99 -3.84
CA MET A 47 19.87 -14.62 -5.07
C MET A 47 18.38 -14.50 -4.74
N TYR A 48 17.87 -13.27 -4.69
CA TYR A 48 16.57 -12.93 -4.12
C TYR A 48 15.42 -13.52 -4.94
N ARG A 49 15.05 -14.77 -4.62
CA ARG A 49 13.83 -15.41 -5.14
C ARG A 49 12.62 -14.67 -4.57
N PHE A 50 12.10 -13.71 -5.35
CA PHE A 50 10.91 -12.92 -5.01
C PHE A 50 9.72 -13.86 -4.79
N LYS A 51 9.42 -14.14 -3.51
CA LYS A 51 8.22 -14.89 -3.11
C LYS A 51 7.05 -13.91 -3.17
N SER A 52 6.40 -13.86 -4.33
CA SER A 52 5.25 -12.98 -4.59
C SER A 52 4.21 -13.13 -3.48
N SER A 53 3.79 -12.02 -2.85
CA SER A 53 2.77 -12.11 -1.81
C SER A 53 1.45 -12.62 -2.39
N LYS A 54 0.80 -13.48 -1.61
CA LYS A 54 -0.54 -14.00 -1.86
C LYS A 54 -1.64 -12.99 -1.49
N TYR A 55 -1.33 -12.05 -0.59
CA TYR A 55 -2.30 -11.20 0.08
C TYR A 55 -2.23 -9.71 -0.32
N LYS A 56 -1.17 -9.26 -1.01
CA LYS A 56 -0.99 -7.84 -1.40
C LYS A 56 -2.15 -7.28 -2.24
N ASN A 57 -2.87 -8.13 -2.95
CA ASN A 57 -4.04 -7.75 -3.75
C ASN A 57 -5.38 -8.00 -3.01
N ALA A 58 -5.39 -8.26 -1.70
CA ALA A 58 -6.61 -8.45 -0.92
C ALA A 58 -7.34 -7.11 -0.76
N THR A 59 -8.59 -7.05 -1.22
CA THR A 59 -9.40 -5.82 -1.23
C THR A 59 -10.48 -5.85 -0.15
N PRO A 60 -10.77 -4.72 0.53
CA PRO A 60 -11.94 -4.61 1.41
C PRO A 60 -13.25 -4.75 0.60
N LYS A 61 -14.22 -5.50 1.11
CA LYS A 61 -15.53 -5.75 0.51
C LYS A 61 -16.66 -5.43 1.48
N VAL A 62 -16.64 -4.20 1.98
CA VAL A 62 -17.57 -3.71 3.00
C VAL A 62 -19.03 -3.81 2.50
N PRO A 63 -19.93 -4.48 3.24
CA PRO A 63 -21.36 -4.49 2.96
C PRO A 63 -21.97 -3.08 2.97
N LYS A 64 -23.11 -2.86 2.31
CA LYS A 64 -23.75 -1.54 2.30
C LYS A 64 -24.34 -1.19 3.66
N LYS A 65 -24.43 0.10 3.98
CA LYS A 65 -25.06 0.60 5.20
C LYS A 65 -26.52 0.13 5.30
N GLY A 66 -26.80 -0.76 6.25
CA GLY A 66 -28.10 -1.43 6.44
C GLY A 66 -28.15 -2.90 5.96
N GLU A 67 -27.27 -3.29 5.05
CA GLU A 67 -27.03 -4.68 4.64
C GLU A 67 -25.78 -5.17 5.40
N GLY A 68 -25.92 -6.00 6.44
CA GLY A 68 -24.77 -6.59 7.14
C GLY A 68 -24.06 -5.71 8.19
N TRP A 69 -24.47 -4.45 8.38
CA TRP A 69 -23.99 -3.59 9.48
C TRP A 69 -24.81 -3.83 10.76
N VAL A 70 -24.23 -3.64 11.93
CA VAL A 70 -25.00 -3.38 13.17
C VAL A 70 -25.29 -1.88 13.23
N LEU A 71 -26.52 -1.49 13.54
CA LEU A 71 -26.98 -0.10 13.59
C LEU A 71 -27.75 0.19 14.89
N ASP A 72 -27.93 1.49 15.19
CA ASP A 72 -28.67 2.00 16.34
C ASP A 72 -28.15 1.44 17.68
N ILE A 73 -26.82 1.36 17.84
CA ILE A 73 -26.17 1.15 19.15
C ILE A 73 -25.72 2.50 19.74
N SER A 74 -25.24 2.52 20.99
CA SER A 74 -24.70 3.73 21.63
C SER A 74 -23.29 3.46 22.16
N VAL A 75 -22.29 4.15 21.61
CA VAL A 75 -20.87 4.00 21.97
C VAL A 75 -20.29 5.35 22.33
N GLY A 76 -19.76 5.47 23.55
CA GLY A 76 -19.21 6.72 24.08
C GLY A 76 -17.84 7.10 23.50
N ALA A 77 -17.08 7.88 24.27
CA ALA A 77 -15.67 8.18 24.00
C ALA A 77 -14.78 7.44 25.02
N PRO A 78 -14.47 6.15 24.81
CA PRO A 78 -13.81 5.34 25.83
C PRO A 78 -12.35 5.73 26.05
N GLN A 79 -12.01 6.05 27.30
CA GLN A 79 -10.76 6.73 27.69
C GLN A 79 -9.63 5.78 28.16
N SER A 80 -9.69 4.49 27.84
CA SER A 80 -8.62 3.52 28.13
C SER A 80 -7.87 3.07 26.87
N PHE A 81 -6.88 2.21 27.07
CA PHE A 81 -6.00 1.67 26.04
C PHE A 81 -6.58 0.47 25.27
N GLY A 82 -7.68 -0.13 25.74
CA GLY A 82 -8.30 -1.30 25.13
C GLY A 82 -8.78 -1.10 23.67
N ASN A 83 -9.09 -2.21 23.01
CA ASN A 83 -9.53 -2.20 21.60
C ASN A 83 -11.01 -1.79 21.42
N HIS A 84 -11.80 -1.84 22.49
CA HIS A 84 -13.25 -1.55 22.57
C HIS A 84 -14.18 -2.39 21.70
N ILE A 85 -13.67 -3.22 20.80
CA ILE A 85 -14.39 -4.34 20.19
C ILE A 85 -13.43 -5.53 20.00
N LYS A 86 -13.88 -6.73 20.38
CA LYS A 86 -13.19 -8.01 20.11
C LYS A 86 -14.23 -9.07 19.73
N ALA A 87 -13.77 -10.15 19.11
CA ALA A 87 -14.62 -11.24 18.65
C ALA A 87 -14.00 -12.62 18.91
N SER A 88 -14.84 -13.60 19.25
CA SER A 88 -14.54 -15.03 19.14
C SER A 88 -15.06 -15.55 17.79
N ALA A 89 -15.03 -16.87 17.58
CA ALA A 89 -15.68 -17.50 16.43
C ALA A 89 -17.23 -17.53 16.52
N LEU A 90 -17.82 -17.24 17.70
CA LEU A 90 -19.28 -17.18 17.92
C LEU A 90 -19.81 -15.77 18.20
N HIS A 91 -19.05 -14.93 18.88
CA HIS A 91 -19.54 -13.73 19.53
C HIS A 91 -18.71 -12.49 19.18
N LYS A 92 -19.34 -11.32 19.17
CA LYS A 92 -18.67 -10.02 19.17
C LYS A 92 -19.11 -9.20 20.38
N VAL A 93 -18.13 -8.62 21.07
CA VAL A 93 -18.31 -7.87 22.33
C VAL A 93 -17.72 -6.48 22.15
N PHE A 94 -18.45 -5.45 22.58
CA PHE A 94 -18.06 -4.05 22.37
C PHE A 94 -18.43 -3.14 23.55
N SER A 95 -17.65 -2.08 23.75
CA SER A 95 -17.96 -1.03 24.73
C SER A 95 -19.21 -0.24 24.33
N VAL A 96 -20.09 0.04 25.29
CA VAL A 96 -21.29 0.87 25.12
C VAL A 96 -21.29 2.05 26.08
N ASP A 97 -22.00 3.13 25.73
CA ASP A 97 -22.36 4.16 26.72
C ASP A 97 -23.67 3.79 27.41
N ASN A 98 -23.61 3.62 28.74
CA ASN A 98 -24.73 3.27 29.60
C ASN A 98 -24.87 4.23 30.81
N ARG A 99 -24.23 5.41 30.79
CA ARG A 99 -24.20 6.45 31.85
C ARG A 99 -23.64 6.07 33.24
N GLY A 100 -23.90 4.87 33.75
CA GLY A 100 -23.19 4.25 34.88
C GLY A 100 -22.20 3.22 34.33
N GLY A 101 -20.97 3.65 34.04
CA GLY A 101 -20.00 2.86 33.28
C GLY A 101 -19.74 1.49 33.90
N GLY A 102 -19.76 0.43 33.08
CA GLY A 102 -19.65 -0.96 33.59
C GLY A 102 -20.37 -2.04 32.77
N SER A 103 -20.79 -1.72 31.54
CA SER A 103 -21.57 -2.62 30.68
C SER A 103 -20.93 -2.79 29.30
N LEU A 104 -21.06 -3.98 28.70
CA LEU A 104 -20.64 -4.28 27.33
C LEU A 104 -21.85 -4.73 26.49
N GLY A 105 -21.89 -4.33 25.22
CA GLY A 105 -22.80 -4.91 24.25
C GLY A 105 -22.28 -6.27 23.78
N VAL A 106 -23.14 -7.28 23.75
CA VAL A 106 -22.79 -8.65 23.35
C VAL A 106 -23.76 -9.14 22.28
N LEU A 107 -23.25 -9.55 21.12
CA LEU A 107 -24.03 -10.04 19.99
C LEU A 107 -23.39 -11.31 19.39
N PRO A 108 -24.16 -12.21 18.77
CA PRO A 108 -23.60 -13.23 17.87
C PRO A 108 -22.75 -12.58 16.77
N LEU A 109 -21.72 -13.26 16.29
CA LEU A 109 -20.70 -12.69 15.39
C LEU A 109 -21.30 -12.14 14.08
N ASP A 110 -22.17 -12.91 13.44
CA ASP A 110 -22.85 -12.53 12.19
C ASP A 110 -24.21 -11.84 12.41
N ASP A 111 -24.55 -11.42 13.64
CA ASP A 111 -25.76 -10.63 13.91
C ASP A 111 -25.64 -9.18 13.40
N THR A 112 -26.71 -8.65 12.80
CA THR A 112 -26.72 -7.40 12.03
C THR A 112 -28.06 -6.66 12.17
N GLY A 113 -28.23 -5.51 11.50
CA GLY A 113 -29.42 -4.68 11.58
C GLY A 113 -29.47 -3.75 12.80
N LYS A 114 -30.61 -3.08 12.98
CA LYS A 114 -30.86 -2.09 14.04
C LYS A 114 -31.05 -2.76 15.41
N LYS A 115 -30.55 -2.13 16.49
CA LYS A 115 -30.62 -2.68 17.87
C LYS A 115 -31.47 -1.85 18.82
N SER A 116 -31.21 -0.53 18.93
CA SER A 116 -31.94 0.58 19.58
C SER A 116 -32.54 0.42 20.99
N LYS A 117 -33.21 -0.70 21.29
CA LYS A 117 -33.76 -1.06 22.62
C LYS A 117 -33.50 -2.51 23.02
N ASN A 118 -33.09 -3.38 22.09
CA ASN A 118 -32.96 -4.82 22.29
C ASN A 118 -31.50 -5.31 22.22
N CYS A 119 -30.51 -4.42 22.37
CA CYS A 119 -29.11 -4.84 22.45
C CYS A 119 -28.88 -5.61 23.75
N PRO A 120 -28.41 -6.88 23.73
CA PRO A 120 -28.03 -7.58 24.95
C PRO A 120 -26.84 -6.88 25.60
N LEU A 121 -26.98 -6.59 26.89
CA LEU A 121 -25.93 -5.97 27.69
C LEU A 121 -25.43 -6.93 28.76
N LEU A 122 -24.12 -7.10 28.82
CA LEU A 122 -23.42 -7.72 29.94
C LEU A 122 -23.07 -6.63 30.95
N HIS A 123 -23.82 -6.55 32.05
CA HIS A 123 -23.55 -5.63 33.17
C HIS A 123 -22.43 -6.16 34.07
N ALA A 124 -21.19 -6.15 33.55
CA ALA A 124 -20.07 -6.87 34.15
C ALA A 124 -19.45 -6.19 35.40
N HIS A 125 -19.39 -4.87 35.43
CA HIS A 125 -18.65 -4.11 36.44
C HIS A 125 -19.46 -2.95 37.02
N SER A 126 -19.07 -2.47 38.20
CA SER A 126 -19.67 -1.26 38.81
C SER A 126 -19.03 0.04 38.33
N GLU A 127 -17.92 -0.06 37.61
CA GLU A 127 -17.14 1.05 37.06
C GLU A 127 -16.68 0.76 35.62
N PHE A 128 -16.19 1.81 34.94
CA PHE A 128 -15.77 1.76 33.54
C PHE A 128 -14.84 0.56 33.20
N ILE A 129 -15.21 -0.18 32.16
CA ILE A 129 -14.48 -1.36 31.67
C ILE A 129 -13.36 -0.90 30.74
N THR A 130 -12.12 -1.13 31.15
CA THR A 130 -10.90 -0.64 30.49
C THR A 130 -10.49 -1.51 29.31
N ASP A 131 -10.57 -2.83 29.47
CA ASP A 131 -10.26 -3.83 28.45
C ASP A 131 -11.02 -5.13 28.72
N PHE A 132 -11.09 -5.99 27.72
CA PHE A 132 -11.71 -7.31 27.78
C PHE A 132 -11.10 -8.21 26.72
N ASP A 133 -11.09 -9.53 26.92
CA ASP A 133 -10.42 -10.49 26.02
C ASP A 133 -11.16 -11.84 25.97
N PHE A 134 -11.12 -12.52 24.83
CA PHE A 134 -11.73 -13.84 24.67
C PHE A 134 -10.72 -14.95 24.95
N CYS A 135 -11.15 -16.05 25.55
CA CYS A 135 -10.32 -17.24 25.72
C CYS A 135 -9.98 -17.84 24.34
N PRO A 136 -8.70 -18.08 24.00
CA PRO A 136 -8.32 -18.67 22.70
C PRO A 136 -8.93 -20.07 22.46
N TYR A 137 -9.28 -20.76 23.54
CA TYR A 137 -9.73 -22.16 23.59
C TYR A 137 -11.25 -22.34 23.83
N ASP A 138 -12.00 -21.25 24.08
CA ASP A 138 -13.45 -21.31 24.30
C ASP A 138 -14.10 -20.02 23.80
N ASP A 139 -14.83 -20.13 22.69
CA ASP A 139 -15.48 -19.02 21.99
C ASP A 139 -16.68 -18.41 22.77
N GLY A 140 -17.05 -19.01 23.91
CA GLY A 140 -17.98 -18.48 24.89
C GLY A 140 -17.33 -17.83 26.12
N LEU A 141 -16.04 -18.05 26.40
CA LEU A 141 -15.37 -17.47 27.59
C LEU A 141 -14.78 -16.09 27.33
N LEU A 142 -15.22 -15.10 28.11
CA LEU A 142 -14.78 -13.71 28.08
C LEU A 142 -14.17 -13.29 29.43
N ALA A 143 -13.01 -12.66 29.43
CA ALA A 143 -12.46 -11.93 30.57
C ALA A 143 -12.73 -10.43 30.44
N THR A 144 -13.07 -9.75 31.53
CA THR A 144 -13.26 -8.27 31.58
C THR A 144 -12.51 -7.68 32.77
N CYS A 145 -11.97 -6.47 32.62
CA CYS A 145 -11.37 -5.70 33.72
C CYS A 145 -11.90 -4.26 33.76
N SER A 146 -11.77 -3.61 34.92
CA SER A 146 -12.39 -2.31 35.17
C SER A 146 -11.59 -1.45 36.16
N HIS A 147 -11.97 -0.18 36.23
CA HIS A 147 -11.61 0.71 37.33
C HIS A 147 -12.15 0.22 38.71
N ASP A 148 -13.10 -0.73 38.77
CA ASP A 148 -13.55 -1.36 40.04
C ASP A 148 -12.49 -2.28 40.70
N ALA A 149 -11.28 -2.35 40.13
CA ALA A 149 -10.15 -3.17 40.58
C ALA A 149 -10.46 -4.69 40.64
N THR A 150 -11.45 -5.16 39.87
CA THR A 150 -11.72 -6.59 39.68
C THR A 150 -11.44 -7.05 38.24
N ILE A 151 -11.10 -8.33 38.11
CA ILE A 151 -11.15 -9.08 36.84
C ILE A 151 -12.27 -10.09 36.96
N LYS A 152 -13.11 -10.23 35.93
CA LYS A 152 -14.24 -11.16 35.94
C LYS A 152 -14.22 -12.04 34.69
N ILE A 153 -14.45 -13.33 34.86
CA ILE A 153 -14.54 -14.32 33.78
C ILE A 153 -16.00 -14.70 33.60
N TRP A 154 -16.49 -14.69 32.36
CA TRP A 154 -17.90 -14.89 32.01
C TRP A 154 -18.01 -16.00 30.97
N ARG A 155 -19.05 -16.83 31.09
CA ARG A 155 -19.47 -17.74 30.03
C ARG A 155 -20.70 -17.18 29.32
N ILE A 156 -20.51 -16.77 28.08
CA ILE A 156 -21.56 -16.33 27.17
C ILE A 156 -22.21 -17.60 26.57
N PRO A 157 -23.54 -17.80 26.70
CA PRO A 157 -24.22 -18.94 26.09
C PRO A 157 -24.14 -18.89 24.56
N ASP A 158 -24.10 -20.05 23.90
CA ASP A 158 -23.98 -20.20 22.44
C ASP A 158 -25.10 -19.50 21.63
N GLY A 159 -26.26 -19.25 22.26
CA GLY A 159 -27.37 -18.46 21.71
C GLY A 159 -27.26 -16.94 21.92
N GLY A 160 -26.15 -16.46 22.50
CA GLY A 160 -25.98 -15.09 22.98
C GLY A 160 -26.60 -14.85 24.38
N ILE A 161 -26.48 -13.60 24.86
CA ILE A 161 -27.08 -13.18 26.13
C ILE A 161 -28.57 -12.86 25.93
N VAL A 162 -29.43 -13.38 26.81
CA VAL A 162 -30.85 -13.03 26.85
C VAL A 162 -31.02 -11.70 27.61
N PRO A 163 -31.64 -10.66 27.02
CA PRO A 163 -31.89 -9.39 27.71
C PRO A 163 -32.64 -9.56 29.04
N ASN A 164 -32.27 -8.78 30.04
CA ASN A 164 -32.82 -8.78 31.40
C ASN A 164 -32.61 -10.08 32.22
N VAL A 165 -31.84 -11.05 31.74
CA VAL A 165 -31.40 -12.21 32.54
C VAL A 165 -30.02 -11.92 33.15
N PRO A 166 -29.90 -11.80 34.48
CA PRO A 166 -28.61 -11.56 35.13
C PRO A 166 -27.61 -12.67 34.78
N GLN A 167 -26.44 -12.28 34.26
CA GLN A 167 -25.31 -13.18 34.10
C GLN A 167 -24.45 -13.09 35.36
N ASN A 168 -24.00 -14.24 35.87
CA ASN A 168 -23.01 -14.30 36.94
C ASN A 168 -21.63 -14.64 36.35
N PRO A 169 -20.53 -14.07 36.85
CA PRO A 169 -19.20 -14.48 36.45
C PRO A 169 -18.87 -15.87 37.01
N GLU A 170 -18.15 -16.69 36.26
CA GLU A 170 -17.61 -17.98 36.74
C GLU A 170 -16.48 -17.78 37.76
N ILE A 171 -15.71 -16.69 37.61
CA ILE A 171 -14.56 -16.34 38.45
C ILE A 171 -14.54 -14.82 38.66
N VAL A 172 -14.28 -14.38 39.89
CA VAL A 172 -13.95 -12.99 40.23
C VAL A 172 -12.57 -12.96 40.88
N LEU A 173 -11.65 -12.19 40.33
CA LEU A 173 -10.31 -11.96 40.89
C LEU A 173 -10.21 -10.54 41.44
N HIS A 174 -9.41 -10.37 42.48
CA HIS A 174 -9.17 -9.10 43.16
C HIS A 174 -7.65 -8.80 43.17
N PRO A 175 -7.07 -8.25 42.09
CA PRO A 175 -5.62 -8.14 41.96
C PRO A 175 -4.97 -7.08 42.85
N GLY A 176 -5.77 -6.16 43.41
CA GLY A 176 -5.30 -5.13 44.33
C GLY A 176 -6.38 -4.08 44.60
N LYS A 177 -5.94 -2.87 44.97
CA LYS A 177 -6.81 -1.68 45.10
C LYS A 177 -6.65 -0.68 43.93
N SER A 178 -5.85 -1.05 42.93
CA SER A 178 -5.54 -0.20 41.77
C SER A 178 -6.40 -0.59 40.56
N ARG A 179 -6.73 0.39 39.72
CA ARG A 179 -7.42 0.12 38.45
C ARG A 179 -6.57 -0.77 37.53
N ILE A 180 -7.25 -1.61 36.76
CA ILE A 180 -6.64 -2.52 35.77
C ILE A 180 -6.80 -1.88 34.39
N GLU A 181 -5.77 -1.90 33.54
CA GLU A 181 -5.74 -1.18 32.26
C GLU A 181 -5.85 -2.10 31.03
N ASN A 182 -5.30 -3.31 31.10
CA ASN A 182 -5.24 -4.28 30.01
C ASN A 182 -5.39 -5.72 30.50
N LEU A 183 -5.92 -6.58 29.62
CA LEU A 183 -5.95 -8.04 29.77
C LEU A 183 -5.40 -8.73 28.52
N ALA A 184 -4.68 -9.84 28.72
CA ALA A 184 -4.30 -10.74 27.64
C ALA A 184 -4.27 -12.21 28.12
N PHE A 185 -5.15 -13.04 27.56
CA PHE A 185 -5.05 -14.49 27.74
C PHE A 185 -3.74 -15.03 27.14
N ASN A 186 -3.14 -16.02 27.78
CA ASN A 186 -1.99 -16.71 27.20
C ASN A 186 -2.44 -17.59 26.01
N PRO A 187 -1.72 -17.56 24.86
CA PRO A 187 -2.12 -18.27 23.65
C PRO A 187 -1.73 -19.76 23.60
N ALA A 188 -0.93 -20.27 24.54
CA ALA A 188 -0.48 -21.66 24.58
C ALA A 188 -0.78 -22.42 25.90
N VAL A 189 -0.85 -21.69 27.02
CA VAL A 189 -1.07 -22.25 28.36
C VAL A 189 -2.56 -22.18 28.72
N ASP A 190 -3.12 -23.28 29.22
CA ASP A 190 -4.47 -23.29 29.82
C ASP A 190 -4.54 -22.37 31.05
N CYS A 191 -5.69 -21.76 31.30
CA CYS A 191 -5.98 -20.97 32.51
C CYS A 191 -5.01 -19.83 32.90
N LEU A 192 -4.13 -19.38 32.01
CA LEU A 192 -3.14 -18.33 32.33
C LEU A 192 -3.55 -16.97 31.76
N LEU A 193 -3.68 -15.97 32.62
CA LEU A 193 -4.11 -14.61 32.27
C LEU A 193 -3.08 -13.57 32.73
N ALA A 194 -2.70 -12.65 31.85
CA ALA A 194 -1.92 -11.47 32.21
C ALA A 194 -2.84 -10.25 32.40
N ALA A 195 -2.57 -9.44 33.43
CA ALA A 195 -3.28 -8.20 33.71
C ALA A 195 -2.30 -7.07 34.04
N ALA A 196 -2.55 -5.86 33.53
CA ALA A 196 -1.79 -4.66 33.87
C ALA A 196 -2.53 -3.85 34.96
N THR A 197 -1.91 -3.67 36.13
CA THR A 197 -2.42 -2.88 37.25
C THR A 197 -1.54 -1.65 37.49
N ASP A 198 -1.99 -0.49 37.01
CA ASP A 198 -1.24 0.78 37.00
C ASP A 198 0.20 0.60 36.44
N SER A 199 1.23 0.42 37.28
CA SER A 199 2.63 0.19 36.86
C SER A 199 3.12 -1.26 36.92
N ALA A 200 2.30 -2.24 37.33
CA ALA A 200 2.70 -3.65 37.46
C ALA A 200 1.98 -4.58 36.47
N VAL A 201 2.63 -5.68 36.07
CA VAL A 201 1.97 -6.80 35.37
C VAL A 201 1.87 -7.99 36.31
N GLN A 202 0.65 -8.45 36.55
CA GLN A 202 0.36 -9.63 37.35
C GLN A 202 -0.05 -10.80 36.45
N ILE A 203 0.41 -12.01 36.78
CA ILE A 203 0.07 -13.24 36.07
C ILE A 203 -0.79 -14.12 36.98
N TRP A 204 -1.96 -14.52 36.49
CA TRP A 204 -3.00 -15.21 37.26
C TRP A 204 -3.23 -16.63 36.75
N ASP A 205 -3.29 -17.58 37.69
CA ASP A 205 -3.76 -18.94 37.48
C ASP A 205 -5.27 -18.97 37.77
N LEU A 206 -6.08 -19.17 36.73
CA LEU A 206 -7.54 -19.18 36.84
C LEU A 206 -8.09 -20.45 37.52
N VAL A 207 -7.32 -21.54 37.62
CA VAL A 207 -7.75 -22.74 38.36
C VAL A 207 -7.58 -22.52 39.86
N LYS A 208 -6.45 -21.92 40.28
CA LYS A 208 -6.17 -21.60 41.69
C LYS A 208 -6.77 -20.27 42.15
N GLN A 209 -7.22 -19.44 41.21
CA GLN A 209 -7.70 -18.07 41.44
C GLN A 209 -6.68 -17.18 42.18
N SER A 210 -5.39 -17.41 41.92
CA SER A 210 -4.26 -16.81 42.63
C SER A 210 -3.25 -16.18 41.68
N GLU A 211 -2.63 -15.07 42.09
CA GLU A 211 -1.44 -14.56 41.42
C GLU A 211 -0.27 -15.55 41.57
N LEU A 212 0.55 -15.69 40.53
CA LEU A 212 1.77 -16.50 40.56
C LEU A 212 2.98 -15.77 41.19
N GLY A 213 2.81 -14.53 41.68
CA GLY A 213 3.78 -13.82 42.53
C GLY A 213 4.98 -13.26 41.78
N ILE A 214 4.76 -12.46 40.73
CA ILE A 214 5.82 -12.11 39.76
C ILE A 214 5.99 -10.58 39.66
N ASN A 215 7.16 -10.07 40.05
CA ASN A 215 7.45 -8.65 40.23
C ASN A 215 7.76 -7.90 38.91
N LEU A 216 6.90 -8.01 37.90
CA LEU A 216 7.05 -7.36 36.59
C LEU A 216 6.57 -5.89 36.68
N LYS A 217 7.46 -4.89 36.59
CA LYS A 217 7.11 -3.47 36.83
C LYS A 217 7.70 -2.47 35.83
N HIS A 218 6.87 -1.53 35.42
CA HIS A 218 7.25 -0.26 34.80
C HIS A 218 7.47 0.83 35.85
N ASP A 219 8.05 1.95 35.44
CA ASP A 219 8.29 3.10 36.32
C ASP A 219 7.05 4.04 36.38
N GLU A 220 6.16 3.92 35.39
CA GLU A 220 4.86 4.60 35.30
C GLU A 220 3.78 3.63 34.77
N LEU A 221 2.57 4.14 34.56
CA LEU A 221 1.40 3.49 33.95
C LEU A 221 1.73 2.66 32.69
N ILE A 222 1.30 1.40 32.67
CA ILE A 222 1.34 0.49 31.52
C ILE A 222 0.22 0.84 30.54
N GLN A 223 0.51 0.74 29.24
CA GLN A 223 -0.39 1.18 28.15
C GLN A 223 -0.78 0.06 27.17
N SER A 224 -0.08 -1.08 27.18
CA SER A 224 -0.38 -2.22 26.32
C SER A 224 0.37 -3.47 26.76
N LEU A 225 -0.24 -4.65 26.58
CA LEU A 225 0.34 -5.98 26.79
C LEU A 225 0.16 -6.87 25.56
N SER A 226 1.12 -7.76 25.28
CA SER A 226 0.95 -8.82 24.27
C SER A 226 1.84 -10.03 24.56
N TRP A 227 1.30 -11.24 24.45
CA TRP A 227 2.05 -12.49 24.56
C TRP A 227 2.70 -12.89 23.23
N ARG A 228 3.90 -13.47 23.30
CA ARG A 228 4.49 -14.30 22.24
C ARG A 228 3.56 -15.48 21.94
N GLY A 229 3.45 -15.88 20.68
CA GLY A 229 2.56 -16.95 20.23
C GLY A 229 2.88 -18.37 20.73
N ASP A 230 3.90 -18.54 21.58
CA ASP A 230 4.21 -19.77 22.32
C ASP A 230 3.83 -19.71 23.81
N GLY A 231 3.28 -18.57 24.27
CA GLY A 231 2.91 -18.35 25.67
C GLY A 231 4.08 -18.22 26.64
N ASN A 232 5.33 -18.17 26.18
CA ASN A 232 6.52 -18.16 27.04
C ASN A 232 6.97 -16.75 27.46
N GLN A 233 6.79 -15.79 26.56
CA GLN A 233 7.26 -14.40 26.75
C GLN A 233 6.10 -13.40 26.60
N LEU A 234 6.17 -12.31 27.35
CA LEU A 234 5.22 -11.20 27.30
C LEU A 234 5.99 -9.91 26.97
N VAL A 235 5.41 -9.02 26.16
CA VAL A 235 5.88 -7.64 25.98
C VAL A 235 4.87 -6.64 26.54
N SER A 236 5.38 -5.58 27.16
CA SER A 236 4.60 -4.43 27.63
C SER A 236 5.17 -3.10 27.15
N SER A 237 4.30 -2.12 26.93
CA SER A 237 4.66 -0.71 26.74
C SER A 237 4.13 0.13 27.90
N GLY A 238 4.83 1.21 28.25
CA GLY A 238 4.42 2.08 29.35
C GLY A 238 4.72 3.56 29.12
N ARG A 239 4.06 4.37 29.94
CA ARG A 239 4.14 5.83 29.98
C ARG A 239 5.53 6.35 30.38
N ASP A 240 6.34 5.48 30.99
CA ASP A 240 7.78 5.64 31.23
C ASP A 240 8.64 5.58 29.96
N LYS A 241 8.00 5.56 28.77
CA LYS A 241 8.63 5.56 27.44
C LYS A 241 9.55 4.37 27.21
N LYS A 242 9.24 3.24 27.82
CA LYS A 242 10.01 1.99 27.71
C LYS A 242 9.13 0.86 27.18
N LEU A 243 9.74 0.01 26.37
CA LEU A 243 9.24 -1.34 26.08
C LEU A 243 10.01 -2.31 26.98
N ARG A 244 9.31 -3.29 27.56
CA ARG A 244 9.92 -4.37 28.36
C ARG A 244 9.41 -5.73 27.88
N VAL A 245 10.32 -6.69 27.80
CA VAL A 245 10.06 -8.11 27.47
C VAL A 245 10.40 -8.97 28.68
N TRP A 246 9.48 -9.85 29.03
CA TRP A 246 9.50 -10.67 30.23
C TRP A 246 9.35 -12.16 29.87
N ASP A 247 10.11 -13.04 30.51
CA ASP A 247 9.67 -14.43 30.74
C ASP A 247 9.21 -14.52 32.21
N PRO A 248 7.91 -14.68 32.50
CA PRO A 248 7.43 -14.69 33.88
C PRO A 248 8.03 -15.83 34.73
N ARG A 249 8.50 -16.92 34.12
CA ARG A 249 9.13 -18.06 34.78
C ARG A 249 10.65 -17.85 34.98
N ALA A 250 11.18 -16.72 34.54
CA ALA A 250 12.57 -16.32 34.70
C ALA A 250 12.63 -14.80 34.98
N PRO A 251 12.16 -14.33 36.16
CA PRO A 251 11.97 -12.90 36.43
C PRO A 251 13.25 -12.05 36.36
N ASN A 252 14.43 -12.66 36.41
CA ASN A 252 15.72 -11.99 36.20
C ASN A 252 16.06 -11.74 34.71
N ASN A 253 15.31 -12.32 33.78
CA ASN A 253 15.54 -12.25 32.33
C ASN A 253 14.65 -11.16 31.69
N LEU A 254 14.97 -9.90 32.01
CA LEU A 254 14.30 -8.71 31.51
C LEU A 254 15.13 -8.07 30.38
N LEU A 255 14.54 -7.98 29.18
CA LEU A 255 15.04 -7.12 28.11
C LEU A 255 14.22 -5.83 28.10
N HIS A 256 14.86 -4.67 27.97
CA HIS A 256 14.18 -3.38 27.87
C HIS A 256 14.75 -2.55 26.73
N ALA A 257 13.94 -1.64 26.18
CA ALA A 257 14.34 -0.75 25.08
C ALA A 257 13.59 0.59 25.19
N PRO A 258 14.12 1.68 24.60
CA PRO A 258 13.36 2.91 24.44
C PRO A 258 12.10 2.67 23.60
N GLY A 259 10.96 3.13 24.09
CA GLY A 259 9.69 3.15 23.38
C GLY A 259 9.56 4.39 22.49
N HIS A 260 8.32 4.84 22.30
CA HIS A 260 8.01 6.07 21.58
C HIS A 260 8.35 7.30 22.43
N SER A 261 8.79 8.40 21.79
CA SER A 261 9.30 9.57 22.51
C SER A 261 8.22 10.39 23.24
N ASN A 262 6.96 10.21 22.85
CA ASN A 262 5.77 10.77 23.50
C ASN A 262 5.13 9.71 24.41
N ASN A 263 4.67 10.11 25.60
CA ASN A 263 4.04 9.18 26.56
C ASN A 263 2.51 9.23 26.59
N ARG A 264 1.85 9.97 25.70
CA ARG A 264 0.38 10.11 25.72
C ARG A 264 -0.35 8.78 25.55
N ASP A 265 0.09 7.94 24.60
CA ASP A 265 -0.48 6.63 24.31
C ASP A 265 0.52 5.78 23.51
N SER A 266 0.52 4.45 23.69
CA SER A 266 1.32 3.49 22.92
C SER A 266 0.71 2.09 22.92
N ARG A 267 0.81 1.35 21.81
CA ARG A 267 0.47 -0.09 21.74
C ARG A 267 1.71 -0.91 21.45
N VAL A 268 1.69 -2.18 21.86
CA VAL A 268 2.69 -3.17 21.47
C VAL A 268 2.04 -4.52 21.22
N ILE A 269 2.46 -5.20 20.14
CA ILE A 269 2.04 -6.56 19.79
C ILE A 269 3.24 -7.44 19.47
N TRP A 270 3.16 -8.70 19.87
CA TRP A 270 4.10 -9.71 19.42
C TRP A 270 3.67 -10.26 18.05
N LEU A 271 4.61 -10.39 17.11
CA LEU A 271 4.32 -10.86 15.75
C LEU A 271 4.29 -12.40 15.72
N GLY A 272 3.25 -12.97 16.33
CA GLY A 272 3.03 -14.42 16.43
C GLY A 272 4.09 -15.11 17.30
N ASN A 273 4.53 -16.32 16.90
CA ASN A 273 5.69 -16.98 17.51
C ASN A 273 6.97 -16.70 16.69
N THR A 274 7.39 -15.44 16.64
CA THR A 274 8.67 -15.02 16.05
C THR A 274 9.48 -14.22 17.07
N ASP A 275 10.70 -13.81 16.73
CA ASP A 275 11.51 -12.93 17.59
C ASP A 275 11.22 -11.43 17.34
N TYR A 276 10.10 -11.10 16.67
CA TYR A 276 9.77 -9.73 16.28
C TYR A 276 8.55 -9.18 17.00
N ILE A 277 8.64 -7.91 17.35
CA ILE A 277 7.64 -7.13 18.07
C ILE A 277 7.35 -5.86 17.27
N LEU A 278 6.08 -5.44 17.23
CA LEU A 278 5.68 -4.16 16.63
C LEU A 278 5.05 -3.27 17.70
N SER A 279 5.53 -2.03 17.81
CA SER A 279 4.93 -0.99 18.64
C SER A 279 4.41 0.16 17.79
N THR A 280 3.38 0.84 18.29
CA THR A 280 2.83 2.06 17.71
C THR A 280 2.71 3.13 18.78
N GLY A 281 2.84 4.40 18.38
CA GLY A 281 2.80 5.52 19.31
C GLY A 281 2.89 6.87 18.60
N LEU A 282 3.36 7.88 19.33
CA LEU A 282 3.61 9.22 18.80
C LEU A 282 5.08 9.62 18.97
N GLY A 283 5.65 10.22 17.93
CA GLY A 283 6.96 10.86 17.99
C GLY A 283 6.92 12.21 18.70
N SER A 284 8.06 12.91 18.68
CA SER A 284 8.24 14.19 19.39
C SER A 284 7.48 15.35 18.75
N ALA A 285 7.27 15.33 17.43
CA ALA A 285 6.43 16.28 16.71
C ALA A 285 4.94 15.87 16.69
N ARG A 286 4.57 14.80 17.40
CA ARG A 286 3.23 14.17 17.42
C ARG A 286 2.84 13.51 16.10
N GLU A 287 3.82 13.22 15.25
CA GLU A 287 3.73 12.26 14.15
C GLU A 287 3.39 10.85 14.67
N ARG A 288 2.62 10.09 13.91
CA ARG A 288 2.28 8.69 14.26
C ARG A 288 3.40 7.76 13.84
N GLU A 289 3.93 7.01 14.80
CA GLU A 289 5.06 6.10 14.60
C GLU A 289 4.63 4.63 14.59
N VAL A 290 5.30 3.83 13.76
CA VAL A 290 5.19 2.36 13.71
C VAL A 290 6.60 1.77 13.71
N CYS A 291 6.99 1.15 14.82
CA CYS A 291 8.32 0.59 15.04
C CYS A 291 8.27 -0.94 15.06
N LEU A 292 9.11 -1.61 14.27
CA LEU A 292 9.33 -3.05 14.34
C LEU A 292 10.71 -3.32 14.92
N ARG A 293 10.77 -4.12 15.99
CA ARG A 293 11.98 -4.48 16.75
C ARG A 293 12.23 -5.99 16.69
N ASP A 294 13.49 -6.36 16.72
CA ASP A 294 13.98 -7.73 16.88
C ASP A 294 14.43 -7.91 18.33
N VAL A 295 13.84 -8.86 19.07
CA VAL A 295 14.13 -9.10 20.49
C VAL A 295 15.61 -9.44 20.73
N ARG A 296 16.30 -9.98 19.72
CA ARG A 296 17.72 -10.33 19.79
C ARG A 296 18.66 -9.11 19.67
N ARG A 297 18.12 -7.94 19.31
CA ARG A 297 18.81 -6.63 19.22
C ARG A 297 17.88 -5.50 19.67
N PHE A 298 17.25 -5.68 20.82
CA PHE A 298 16.02 -4.98 21.20
C PHE A 298 16.14 -3.45 21.29
N ASP A 299 17.32 -2.91 21.60
CA ASP A 299 17.59 -1.48 21.76
C ASP A 299 17.23 -0.63 20.54
N LEU A 300 17.43 -1.17 19.33
CA LEU A 300 17.25 -0.47 18.06
C LEU A 300 16.10 -1.04 17.22
N PRO A 301 15.25 -0.21 16.60
CA PRO A 301 14.26 -0.68 15.65
C PRO A 301 14.93 -1.22 14.38
N CYS A 302 14.42 -2.34 13.87
CA CYS A 302 14.77 -2.87 12.54
C CYS A 302 14.01 -2.13 11.43
N SER A 303 12.88 -1.49 11.76
CA SER A 303 12.16 -0.57 10.89
C SER A 303 11.45 0.47 11.77
N ASN A 304 11.50 1.74 11.40
CA ASN A 304 10.62 2.79 11.90
C ASN A 304 9.93 3.45 10.70
N TRP A 305 8.64 3.73 10.83
CA TRP A 305 7.85 4.52 9.89
C TRP A 305 7.17 5.65 10.65
N SER A 306 7.22 6.86 10.08
CA SER A 306 6.53 8.05 10.60
C SER A 306 5.47 8.50 9.59
N GLY A 307 4.28 8.80 10.09
CA GLY A 307 3.10 9.17 9.31
C GLY A 307 2.67 10.63 9.49
N ASP A 308 1.36 10.85 9.36
CA ASP A 308 0.71 12.11 9.71
C ASP A 308 0.73 12.39 11.24
N SER A 309 0.27 13.58 11.64
CA SER A 309 0.17 14.01 13.05
C SER A 309 -1.24 13.88 13.64
N ALA A 310 -2.05 12.90 13.21
CA ALA A 310 -3.40 12.72 13.75
C ALA A 310 -3.38 12.30 15.23
N MET A 311 -4.43 12.70 15.96
CA MET A 311 -4.46 12.59 17.43
C MET A 311 -4.63 11.17 17.99
N GLY A 312 -4.97 10.18 17.16
CA GLY A 312 -5.17 8.79 17.59
C GLY A 312 -3.97 7.91 17.28
N VAL A 313 -3.43 7.21 18.27
CA VAL A 313 -2.43 6.15 18.05
C VAL A 313 -3.10 4.97 17.34
N TYR A 314 -2.37 4.35 16.41
CA TYR A 314 -2.82 3.14 15.72
C TYR A 314 -2.96 1.98 16.70
N ILE A 315 -4.11 1.33 16.69
CA ILE A 315 -4.34 0.00 17.26
C ILE A 315 -3.88 -1.02 16.20
N PRO A 316 -2.81 -1.79 16.46
CA PRO A 316 -2.29 -2.75 15.49
C PRO A 316 -3.01 -4.10 15.63
N LEU A 317 -3.59 -4.58 14.53
CA LEU A 317 -4.22 -5.90 14.45
C LEU A 317 -3.42 -6.78 13.48
N TYR A 318 -2.62 -7.69 14.03
CA TYR A 318 -1.77 -8.60 13.23
C TYR A 318 -2.35 -10.02 13.18
N ASP A 319 -2.27 -10.62 12.01
CA ASP A 319 -2.65 -12.00 11.74
C ASP A 319 -1.41 -12.87 11.48
N PRO A 320 -1.04 -13.79 12.40
CA PRO A 320 0.18 -14.59 12.30
C PRO A 320 0.13 -15.66 11.20
N ASP A 321 -1.06 -16.05 10.72
CA ASP A 321 -1.17 -17.12 9.71
C ASP A 321 -0.92 -16.57 8.29
N THR A 322 -1.21 -15.29 8.01
CA THR A 322 -0.97 -14.67 6.70
C THR A 322 0.13 -13.60 6.69
N ASN A 323 0.51 -13.06 7.86
CA ASN A 323 1.34 -11.86 8.04
C ASN A 323 0.69 -10.53 7.58
N MET A 324 -0.64 -10.50 7.44
CA MET A 324 -1.37 -9.24 7.28
C MET A 324 -1.43 -8.46 8.60
N LEU A 325 -1.16 -7.16 8.53
CA LEU A 325 -1.26 -6.20 9.62
C LEU A 325 -2.27 -5.11 9.23
N PHE A 326 -3.23 -4.83 10.09
CA PHE A 326 -4.18 -3.73 9.93
C PHE A 326 -3.91 -2.66 10.98
N LEU A 327 -3.78 -1.41 10.54
CA LEU A 327 -3.54 -0.25 11.39
C LEU A 327 -4.75 0.70 11.27
N ALA A 328 -5.44 0.94 12.39
CA ALA A 328 -6.54 1.90 12.49
C ALA A 328 -6.50 2.61 13.84
N ALA A 329 -6.94 3.86 13.93
CA ALA A 329 -6.77 4.68 15.13
C ALA A 329 -8.10 5.28 15.63
N LYS A 330 -8.18 5.53 16.95
CA LYS A 330 -9.34 6.22 17.54
C LYS A 330 -9.50 7.62 16.93
N GLY A 331 -10.65 7.89 16.30
CA GLY A 331 -10.97 9.13 15.58
C GLY A 331 -10.83 9.04 14.05
N ASP A 332 -10.00 8.12 13.53
CA ASP A 332 -9.79 7.96 12.09
C ASP A 332 -10.97 7.27 11.40
N VAL A 333 -11.15 7.55 10.11
CA VAL A 333 -12.08 6.85 9.20
C VAL A 333 -11.39 5.78 8.34
N THR A 334 -10.09 5.54 8.56
CA THR A 334 -9.24 4.71 7.68
C THR A 334 -8.65 3.50 8.38
N VAL A 335 -8.51 2.40 7.64
CA VAL A 335 -7.77 1.20 8.03
C VAL A 335 -6.69 0.95 6.97
N ASN A 336 -5.42 1.04 7.35
CA ASN A 336 -4.31 0.72 6.45
C ASN A 336 -3.99 -0.78 6.56
N PHE A 337 -3.98 -1.52 5.44
CA PHE A 337 -3.54 -2.91 5.37
C PHE A 337 -2.10 -2.95 4.86
N TRP A 338 -1.20 -3.45 5.71
CA TRP A 338 0.22 -3.65 5.46
C TRP A 338 0.59 -5.14 5.55
N GLU A 339 1.65 -5.54 4.86
CA GLU A 339 2.27 -6.86 4.97
C GLU A 339 3.53 -6.78 5.83
N VAL A 340 3.64 -7.68 6.79
CA VAL A 340 4.83 -7.87 7.62
C VAL A 340 5.74 -8.90 6.95
N THR A 341 7.02 -8.61 6.83
CA THR A 341 8.03 -9.59 6.43
C THR A 341 9.25 -9.51 7.36
N PHE A 342 9.89 -10.64 7.64
CA PHE A 342 11.00 -10.72 8.62
C PHE A 342 12.37 -10.48 7.97
N LYS A 343 12.40 -9.57 6.98
CA LYS A 343 13.57 -9.11 6.23
C LYS A 343 13.20 -7.78 5.55
N GLU A 344 14.18 -7.05 5.02
CA GLU A 344 13.89 -5.79 4.33
C GLU A 344 13.16 -6.01 2.98
N PRO A 345 12.13 -5.21 2.64
CA PRO A 345 11.43 -4.25 3.52
C PRO A 345 10.55 -4.96 4.57
N PHE A 346 10.75 -4.62 5.86
CA PHE A 346 10.08 -5.30 6.97
C PHE A 346 8.56 -5.05 7.02
N LEU A 347 8.15 -3.86 6.61
CA LEU A 347 6.75 -3.43 6.55
C LEU A 347 6.49 -2.89 5.14
N SER A 348 5.44 -3.41 4.49
CA SER A 348 5.06 -3.02 3.13
C SER A 348 3.58 -2.68 3.07
N GLU A 349 3.23 -1.42 2.81
CA GLU A 349 1.83 -1.02 2.59
C GLU A 349 1.27 -1.72 1.34
N ALA A 350 0.06 -2.27 1.47
CA ALA A 350 -0.58 -3.09 0.43
C ALA A 350 -1.90 -2.47 -0.08
N SER A 351 -2.77 -2.02 0.82
CA SER A 351 -3.96 -1.23 0.46
C SER A 351 -4.43 -0.38 1.63
N LYS A 352 -5.30 0.61 1.35
CA LYS A 352 -5.93 1.45 2.38
C LYS A 352 -7.45 1.42 2.19
N TYR A 353 -8.18 1.11 3.25
CA TYR A 353 -9.61 1.30 3.31
C TYR A 353 -9.92 2.68 3.91
N MET A 354 -10.86 3.40 3.31
CA MET A 354 -11.42 4.65 3.82
C MET A 354 -12.95 4.50 3.87
N GLY A 355 -13.52 4.63 5.07
CA GLY A 355 -14.95 4.48 5.33
C GLY A 355 -15.66 5.78 5.69
N GLU A 356 -16.96 5.70 5.93
CA GLU A 356 -17.80 6.83 6.37
C GLU A 356 -17.80 7.06 7.90
N VAL A 357 -17.18 6.17 8.67
CA VAL A 357 -17.41 6.04 10.12
C VAL A 357 -16.12 6.29 10.89
N GLN A 358 -16.17 7.23 11.85
CA GLN A 358 -15.07 7.47 12.80
C GLN A 358 -14.93 6.30 13.77
N THR A 359 -13.72 5.75 13.86
CA THR A 359 -13.37 4.61 14.71
C THR A 359 -13.36 5.00 16.18
N LYS A 360 -14.19 4.33 17.00
CA LYS A 360 -14.14 4.35 18.48
C LYS A 360 -13.35 3.17 19.04
N GLY A 361 -13.37 2.05 18.31
CA GLY A 361 -12.65 0.81 18.60
C GLY A 361 -12.49 -0.05 17.34
N VAL A 362 -11.54 -0.98 17.35
CA VAL A 362 -11.27 -1.86 16.20
C VAL A 362 -10.79 -3.23 16.67
N GLY A 363 -11.24 -4.30 16.02
CA GLY A 363 -10.90 -5.68 16.36
C GLY A 363 -10.82 -6.59 15.15
N LEU A 364 -10.07 -7.69 15.25
CA LEU A 364 -9.96 -8.72 14.23
C LEU A 364 -10.88 -9.89 14.58
N VAL A 365 -11.51 -10.51 13.58
CA VAL A 365 -12.28 -11.75 13.76
C VAL A 365 -11.38 -12.97 13.58
N PRO A 366 -11.44 -13.99 14.45
CA PRO A 366 -10.65 -15.21 14.31
C PRO A 366 -10.86 -15.92 12.97
N LYS A 367 -9.77 -16.46 12.40
CA LYS A 367 -9.73 -17.26 11.17
C LYS A 367 -10.83 -18.31 11.08
N ARG A 368 -11.13 -18.94 12.22
CA ARG A 368 -12.09 -20.02 12.41
C ARG A 368 -13.52 -19.67 11.96
N ALA A 369 -13.89 -18.39 11.95
CA ALA A 369 -15.22 -17.90 11.55
C ALA A 369 -15.24 -17.09 10.24
N LEU A 370 -14.16 -17.12 9.44
CA LEU A 370 -14.13 -16.45 8.15
C LEU A 370 -14.84 -17.29 7.07
N LYS A 371 -15.49 -16.58 6.14
CA LYS A 371 -16.17 -17.14 4.98
C LYS A 371 -15.18 -17.46 3.87
N VAL A 372 -14.32 -18.45 4.12
CA VAL A 372 -13.21 -18.81 3.23
C VAL A 372 -13.63 -19.14 1.79
N MET A 373 -14.85 -19.65 1.58
CA MET A 373 -15.39 -19.89 0.24
C MET A 373 -15.65 -18.59 -0.53
N GLU A 374 -16.03 -17.49 0.15
CA GLU A 374 -16.13 -16.14 -0.45
C GLU A 374 -14.74 -15.48 -0.67
N GLY A 375 -13.64 -16.20 -0.42
CA GLY A 375 -12.28 -15.66 -0.51
C GLY A 375 -11.89 -14.72 0.63
N GLU A 376 -12.69 -14.65 1.71
CA GLU A 376 -12.45 -13.81 2.89
C GLU A 376 -11.22 -14.31 3.67
N VAL A 377 -10.09 -13.62 3.52
CA VAL A 377 -8.84 -13.96 4.22
C VAL A 377 -8.72 -13.33 5.60
N ASN A 378 -9.38 -12.20 5.86
CA ASN A 378 -9.46 -11.55 7.17
C ASN A 378 -10.72 -10.68 7.29
N ARG A 379 -11.26 -10.49 8.50
CA ARG A 379 -12.36 -9.54 8.77
C ARG A 379 -11.99 -8.61 9.91
N VAL A 380 -11.97 -7.31 9.64
CA VAL A 380 -11.81 -6.27 10.66
C VAL A 380 -13.19 -5.75 11.05
N LEU A 381 -13.47 -5.60 12.35
CA LEU A 381 -14.67 -4.93 12.85
C LEU A 381 -14.31 -3.52 13.29
N ILE A 382 -14.93 -2.51 12.70
CA ILE A 382 -14.83 -1.11 13.14
C ILE A 382 -16.05 -0.80 14.01
N LEU A 383 -15.81 -0.40 15.26
CA LEU A 383 -16.83 0.14 16.15
C LEU A 383 -16.93 1.65 15.92
N GLY A 384 -18.07 2.11 15.41
CA GLY A 384 -18.42 3.53 15.30
C GLY A 384 -19.16 4.04 16.54
N GLN A 385 -19.68 5.27 16.48
CA GLN A 385 -20.50 5.83 17.56
C GLN A 385 -21.88 5.17 17.68
N GLU A 386 -22.49 4.81 16.54
CA GLU A 386 -23.86 4.29 16.45
C GLU A 386 -23.97 2.95 15.69
N CYS A 387 -22.84 2.35 15.30
CA CYS A 387 -22.81 1.19 14.41
C CYS A 387 -21.56 0.31 14.58
N ILE A 388 -21.62 -0.91 14.05
CA ILE A 388 -20.44 -1.77 13.81
C ILE A 388 -20.38 -2.08 12.31
N VAL A 389 -19.22 -1.79 11.70
CA VAL A 389 -18.95 -2.01 10.28
C VAL A 389 -18.02 -3.21 10.13
N PRO A 390 -18.47 -4.32 9.51
CA PRO A 390 -17.58 -5.41 9.12
C PRO A 390 -16.83 -5.04 7.83
N VAL A 391 -15.50 -5.13 7.87
CA VAL A 391 -14.59 -4.90 6.75
C VAL A 391 -13.91 -6.23 6.40
N PRO A 392 -14.54 -7.08 5.56
CA PRO A 392 -13.96 -8.31 5.07
C PRO A 392 -12.93 -7.99 3.97
N TYR A 393 -11.71 -8.50 4.12
CA TYR A 393 -10.67 -8.46 3.08
C TYR A 393 -10.75 -9.76 2.28
N GLN A 394 -11.09 -9.66 1.00
CA GLN A 394 -11.17 -10.79 0.07
C GLN A 394 -10.02 -10.76 -0.92
N VAL A 395 -9.39 -11.92 -1.17
CA VAL A 395 -8.39 -12.06 -2.26
C VAL A 395 -9.11 -12.39 -3.57
N PRO A 396 -8.96 -11.59 -4.63
CA PRO A 396 -9.62 -11.84 -5.91
C PRO A 396 -9.28 -13.22 -6.51
N ARG A 397 -10.32 -13.96 -6.92
CA ARG A 397 -10.25 -15.23 -7.64
C ARG A 397 -11.26 -15.27 -8.81
N LYS A 398 -11.00 -16.14 -9.80
CA LYS A 398 -11.88 -16.32 -10.97
C LYS A 398 -13.19 -17.06 -10.65
N THR A 399 -13.18 -17.87 -9.60
CA THR A 399 -14.30 -18.68 -9.11
C THR A 399 -14.18 -18.79 -7.59
N TYR A 400 -15.32 -18.85 -6.92
CA TYR A 400 -15.47 -19.05 -5.47
C TYR A 400 -16.24 -20.35 -5.15
N ARG A 401 -16.35 -21.25 -6.14
CA ARG A 401 -17.00 -22.57 -5.99
C ARG A 401 -16.11 -23.56 -5.25
N ASP A 402 -14.79 -23.42 -5.43
CA ASP A 402 -13.76 -24.36 -5.01
C ASP A 402 -12.92 -23.73 -3.88
N PHE A 403 -12.41 -24.54 -2.95
CA PHE A 403 -11.63 -24.04 -1.82
C PHE A 403 -10.20 -23.66 -2.23
N HIS A 404 -9.81 -22.41 -2.00
CA HIS A 404 -8.50 -21.86 -2.39
C HIS A 404 -7.43 -22.14 -1.32
N ALA A 405 -7.03 -23.41 -1.19
CA ALA A 405 -6.01 -23.87 -0.23
C ALA A 405 -4.66 -23.14 -0.35
N ASP A 406 -4.41 -22.42 -1.45
CA ASP A 406 -3.21 -21.59 -1.61
C ASP A 406 -3.22 -20.35 -0.71
N VAL A 407 -4.37 -19.73 -0.43
CA VAL A 407 -4.51 -18.53 0.44
C VAL A 407 -5.01 -18.82 1.85
N PHE A 408 -5.40 -20.06 2.13
CA PHE A 408 -5.92 -20.47 3.44
C PHE A 408 -4.99 -21.48 4.12
N PRO A 409 -3.90 -21.01 4.78
CA PRO A 409 -3.10 -21.87 5.65
C PRO A 409 -3.90 -22.35 6.86
N ASP A 410 -3.54 -23.52 7.40
CA ASP A 410 -4.17 -24.08 8.60
C ASP A 410 -3.92 -23.16 9.81
N THR A 411 -4.95 -22.90 10.61
CA THR A 411 -4.93 -21.93 11.71
C THR A 411 -4.80 -22.61 13.08
N GLN A 412 -4.52 -21.86 14.15
CA GLN A 412 -4.48 -22.42 15.51
C GLN A 412 -5.85 -22.99 15.92
N ALA A 413 -5.88 -24.24 16.36
CA ALA A 413 -7.08 -24.86 16.91
C ALA A 413 -7.40 -24.29 18.30
N PRO A 414 -8.68 -24.31 18.74
CA PRO A 414 -9.07 -23.89 20.09
C PRO A 414 -8.68 -24.93 21.15
N SER A 415 -7.38 -25.12 21.40
CA SER A 415 -6.90 -25.98 22.49
C SER A 415 -5.58 -25.49 23.05
N PRO A 416 -5.40 -25.49 24.39
CA PRO A 416 -4.10 -25.23 25.00
C PRO A 416 -3.11 -26.35 24.63
N ALA A 417 -1.83 -26.00 24.69
CA ALA A 417 -0.70 -26.91 24.46
C ALA A 417 -0.09 -27.45 25.75
N VAL A 418 -0.32 -26.78 26.89
CA VAL A 418 0.29 -27.10 28.20
C VAL A 418 -0.57 -26.57 29.37
N THR A 419 -0.43 -27.18 30.56
CA THR A 419 -1.08 -26.71 31.81
C THR A 419 -0.22 -25.67 32.54
N VAL A 420 -0.80 -24.90 33.47
CA VAL A 420 -0.04 -23.92 34.28
C VAL A 420 1.12 -24.59 35.06
N PRO A 421 0.94 -25.72 35.78
CA PRO A 421 2.05 -26.41 36.45
C PRO A 421 3.15 -26.86 35.49
N ASP A 422 2.79 -27.50 34.37
CA ASP A 422 3.79 -28.00 33.42
C ASP A 422 4.58 -26.88 32.74
N TRP A 423 3.94 -25.72 32.52
CA TRP A 423 4.57 -24.52 31.99
C TRP A 423 5.51 -23.84 32.98
N LEU A 424 5.15 -23.79 34.27
CA LEU A 424 6.02 -23.32 35.36
C LEU A 424 7.26 -24.21 35.51
N ASP A 425 7.10 -25.53 35.42
CA ASP A 425 8.19 -26.52 35.40
C ASP A 425 9.08 -26.42 34.14
N LYS A 426 8.72 -25.57 33.15
CA LYS A 426 9.40 -25.42 31.86
C LYS A 426 9.52 -26.73 31.07
N LYS A 427 8.54 -27.63 31.22
CA LYS A 427 8.47 -28.89 30.45
C LYS A 427 8.34 -28.58 28.94
N PRO A 428 8.85 -29.45 28.05
CA PRO A 428 8.84 -29.21 26.61
C PRO A 428 7.41 -29.13 26.06
N VAL A 429 6.97 -27.91 25.74
CA VAL A 429 5.63 -27.61 25.20
C VAL A 429 5.54 -28.13 23.76
N LYS A 430 4.51 -28.93 23.47
CA LYS A 430 4.21 -29.36 22.09
C LYS A 430 3.70 -28.14 21.27
N PRO A 431 4.00 -28.04 19.97
CA PRO A 431 3.39 -27.00 19.13
C PRO A 431 1.86 -27.05 19.22
N ILE A 432 1.21 -25.87 19.32
CA ILE A 432 -0.25 -25.74 19.34
C ILE A 432 -0.81 -26.43 18.08
N PRO A 433 -1.78 -27.36 18.21
CA PRO A 433 -2.34 -28.05 17.06
C PRO A 433 -2.97 -27.06 16.07
N LYS A 434 -2.72 -27.28 14.78
CA LYS A 434 -3.35 -26.52 13.70
C LYS A 434 -4.54 -27.28 13.12
N VAL A 435 -5.59 -26.53 12.75
CA VAL A 435 -6.82 -27.05 12.13
C VAL A 435 -7.00 -26.43 10.74
N SER A 436 -7.40 -27.25 9.77
CA SER A 436 -7.55 -26.77 8.40
C SER A 436 -8.82 -25.95 8.22
N LEU A 437 -8.69 -24.86 7.46
CA LEU A 437 -9.82 -24.02 7.08
C LEU A 437 -10.64 -24.62 5.92
N ASP A 438 -10.13 -25.66 5.24
CA ASP A 438 -10.81 -26.37 4.15
C ASP A 438 -12.14 -26.99 4.63
N PRO A 439 -13.31 -26.58 4.11
CA PRO A 439 -14.60 -27.15 4.50
C PRO A 439 -14.71 -28.67 4.38
N ALA A 440 -13.94 -29.31 3.50
CA ALA A 440 -13.93 -30.77 3.35
C ALA A 440 -13.04 -31.49 4.38
N LYS A 441 -12.18 -30.77 5.10
CA LYS A 441 -11.21 -31.32 6.08
C LYS A 441 -11.45 -30.86 7.53
N ARG A 442 -12.48 -30.06 7.79
CA ARG A 442 -12.83 -29.60 9.15
C ARG A 442 -13.29 -30.78 10.02
N PRO A 443 -12.90 -30.86 11.31
CA PRO A 443 -13.44 -31.85 12.24
C PRO A 443 -14.96 -31.73 12.38
N ARG A 444 -15.65 -32.86 12.62
CA ARG A 444 -17.11 -32.87 12.88
C ARG A 444 -17.50 -32.10 14.16
N GLU A 445 -16.57 -31.97 15.11
CA GLU A 445 -16.74 -31.17 16.33
C GLU A 445 -16.60 -29.65 16.10
N GLY A 446 -16.21 -29.23 14.88
CA GLY A 446 -16.29 -27.84 14.42
C GLY A 446 -14.99 -27.03 14.47
N LEU A 447 -15.09 -25.77 14.01
CA LEU A 447 -14.07 -24.72 14.17
C LEU A 447 -14.36 -23.80 15.37
N VAL A 448 -15.48 -24.01 16.04
CA VAL A 448 -15.91 -23.35 17.27
C VAL A 448 -15.67 -24.33 18.41
N ARG A 449 -15.28 -23.84 19.60
CA ARG A 449 -15.31 -24.64 20.83
C ARG A 449 -16.01 -23.88 21.93
N THR A 450 -16.94 -24.52 22.63
CA THR A 450 -17.60 -24.02 23.84
C THR A 450 -17.56 -25.09 24.92
N GLY A 451 -17.75 -24.68 26.18
CA GLY A 451 -17.79 -25.61 27.32
C GLY A 451 -16.43 -26.21 27.71
N HIS A 452 -15.32 -25.54 27.37
CA HIS A 452 -14.00 -25.95 27.85
C HIS A 452 -13.94 -25.84 29.38
N ARG A 453 -13.60 -26.96 30.03
CA ARG A 453 -13.34 -27.00 31.47
C ARG A 453 -11.95 -26.46 31.74
N LEU A 454 -11.89 -25.23 32.25
CA LEU A 454 -10.67 -24.59 32.76
C LEU A 454 -9.86 -25.57 33.64
N GLY A 455 -8.58 -25.77 33.29
CA GLY A 455 -7.66 -26.66 33.99
C GLY A 455 -7.65 -28.10 33.48
N SER A 456 -8.42 -28.42 32.43
CA SER A 456 -8.36 -29.73 31.77
C SER A 456 -7.15 -29.91 30.86
N GLY A 457 -6.46 -28.82 30.50
CA GLY A 457 -5.25 -28.87 29.68
C GLY A 457 -5.51 -29.33 28.24
N PRO A 458 -4.49 -29.90 27.57
CA PRO A 458 -4.62 -30.39 26.21
C PRO A 458 -5.60 -31.57 26.13
N SER A 459 -6.77 -31.34 25.51
CA SER A 459 -7.71 -32.41 25.21
C SER A 459 -7.06 -33.44 24.27
N ALA A 460 -7.14 -34.72 24.61
CA ALA A 460 -6.63 -35.80 23.77
C ALA A 460 -7.31 -35.77 22.39
N PRO A 461 -6.59 -36.03 21.28
CA PRO A 461 -7.20 -36.11 19.97
C PRO A 461 -8.16 -37.30 19.94
N VAL A 462 -9.43 -37.03 19.62
CA VAL A 462 -10.41 -38.08 19.29
C VAL A 462 -9.83 -38.88 18.11
N PRO A 463 -9.72 -40.22 18.19
CA PRO A 463 -9.08 -41.01 17.15
C PRO A 463 -9.85 -40.85 15.83
N THR A 464 -9.15 -40.31 14.83
CA THR A 464 -9.67 -40.21 13.46
C THR A 464 -9.90 -41.62 12.91
N ALA A 465 -11.16 -41.97 12.70
CA ALA A 465 -11.56 -43.25 12.12
C ALA A 465 -11.23 -43.30 10.62
N ASP A 466 -9.96 -43.52 10.30
CA ASP A 466 -9.44 -43.91 8.98
C ASP A 466 -8.06 -44.58 9.13
N VAL A 467 -8.04 -45.74 9.77
CA VAL A 467 -6.94 -46.72 9.62
C VAL A 467 -7.56 -48.09 9.38
N LEU A 468 -7.73 -48.43 8.10
CA LEU A 468 -8.12 -49.77 7.68
C LEU A 468 -6.91 -50.71 7.86
N VAL A 469 -6.78 -51.30 9.04
CA VAL A 469 -5.96 -52.50 9.24
C VAL A 469 -6.83 -53.70 8.89
N GLU A 470 -6.44 -54.44 7.85
CA GLU A 470 -7.08 -55.70 7.50
C GLU A 470 -6.98 -56.69 8.68
N ARG A 471 -8.11 -57.33 9.01
CA ARG A 471 -8.16 -58.50 9.90
C ARG A 471 -9.15 -59.50 9.33
N ASP A 472 -8.65 -60.70 9.07
CA ASP A 472 -9.42 -61.78 8.46
C ASP A 472 -10.65 -62.17 9.29
N ILE A 473 -11.77 -62.38 8.59
CA ILE A 473 -13.01 -62.88 9.18
C ILE A 473 -13.01 -64.40 9.06
N SER A 474 -12.56 -65.09 10.12
CA SER A 474 -12.74 -66.54 10.24
C SER A 474 -14.16 -66.86 10.72
N LEU A 475 -14.94 -67.49 9.85
CA LEU A 475 -16.33 -67.89 10.12
C LEU A 475 -16.41 -69.13 11.04
N VAL A 476 -17.25 -69.07 12.07
CA VAL A 476 -17.84 -70.24 12.75
C VAL A 476 -19.34 -69.92 13.00
N PRO A 477 -20.29 -70.85 12.78
CA PRO A 477 -21.72 -70.54 12.85
C PRO A 477 -22.24 -70.35 14.28
N ALA A 478 -23.44 -69.74 14.39
CA ALA A 478 -24.22 -69.71 15.62
C ALA A 478 -25.37 -70.72 15.53
N ASP A 479 -25.54 -71.55 16.57
CA ASP A 479 -26.66 -72.48 16.70
C ASP A 479 -27.69 -72.02 17.75
N TYR A 480 -28.94 -72.35 17.42
CA TYR A 480 -30.19 -72.00 18.08
C TYR A 480 -30.30 -72.32 19.58
N SER A 481 -31.00 -71.44 20.31
CA SER A 481 -32.25 -71.82 20.99
C SER A 481 -33.11 -70.59 21.32
N SER A 482 -34.42 -70.66 21.07
CA SER A 482 -35.42 -69.60 21.25
C SER A 482 -36.44 -69.96 22.32
N GLU A 483 -36.90 -68.97 23.11
CA GLU A 483 -38.29 -68.90 23.63
C GLU A 483 -38.76 -67.42 23.59
N ASP A 484 -40.08 -67.20 23.62
CA ASP A 484 -40.76 -66.06 22.96
C ASP A 484 -41.63 -65.16 23.88
N PHE A 485 -42.19 -64.10 23.25
CA PHE A 485 -43.28 -63.20 23.69
C PHE A 485 -42.95 -62.05 24.66
N GLY A 486 -43.50 -60.83 24.52
CA GLY A 486 -44.44 -60.29 23.49
C GLY A 486 -45.43 -59.27 24.10
N ASP A 487 -46.09 -58.37 23.37
CA ASP A 487 -46.04 -58.04 21.92
C ASP A 487 -45.00 -56.92 21.69
N GLU A 488 -45.14 -55.71 21.13
CA GLU A 488 -46.20 -54.98 20.40
C GLU A 488 -45.72 -54.61 18.97
N LYS A 489 -46.63 -54.14 18.11
CA LYS A 489 -46.41 -54.12 16.64
C LYS A 489 -46.10 -52.75 16.03
N ALA A 490 -45.10 -52.75 15.15
CA ALA A 490 -44.82 -51.67 14.22
C ALA A 490 -45.86 -51.55 13.08
N ARG A 491 -45.87 -50.41 12.39
CA ARG A 491 -46.34 -50.30 11.00
C ARG A 491 -45.32 -49.59 10.13
N GLN A 492 -45.22 -50.05 8.89
CA GLN A 492 -44.29 -49.55 7.88
C GLN A 492 -44.77 -48.21 7.29
N ILE A 493 -43.83 -47.38 6.82
CA ILE A 493 -44.11 -46.20 5.99
C ILE A 493 -43.54 -46.47 4.59
N LEU A 494 -44.38 -46.29 3.57
CA LEU A 494 -44.02 -46.37 2.15
C LEU A 494 -43.78 -44.96 1.57
N PRO A 495 -43.02 -44.83 0.47
CA PRO A 495 -42.60 -43.52 -0.04
C PRO A 495 -43.71 -42.79 -0.82
N GLU A 496 -43.97 -41.53 -0.50
CA GLU A 496 -44.89 -40.66 -1.25
C GLU A 496 -44.19 -39.72 -2.26
N LYS A 497 -44.97 -39.25 -3.24
CA LYS A 497 -44.53 -38.35 -4.32
C LYS A 497 -44.44 -36.88 -3.87
N PRO A 498 -43.59 -36.05 -4.52
CA PRO A 498 -43.55 -34.61 -4.28
C PRO A 498 -44.86 -33.91 -4.72
N ILE A 499 -45.33 -32.97 -3.88
CA ILE A 499 -46.56 -32.19 -4.10
C ILE A 499 -46.21 -30.80 -4.69
N PRO A 500 -46.99 -30.23 -5.64
CA PRO A 500 -46.66 -28.94 -6.28
C PRO A 500 -46.92 -27.71 -5.40
N ALA A 501 -46.20 -26.62 -5.69
CA ALA A 501 -46.37 -25.33 -5.00
C ALA A 501 -47.72 -24.63 -5.35
N PRO A 502 -48.39 -23.98 -4.38
CA PRO A 502 -49.67 -23.29 -4.60
C PRO A 502 -49.53 -21.94 -5.33
N LYS A 503 -50.59 -21.54 -6.04
CA LYS A 503 -50.67 -20.27 -6.79
C LYS A 503 -51.26 -19.12 -5.94
N PRO A 504 -50.90 -17.85 -6.19
CA PRO A 504 -51.40 -16.69 -5.44
C PRO A 504 -52.77 -16.18 -5.95
N ALA A 505 -53.62 -15.73 -5.01
CA ALA A 505 -54.87 -15.00 -5.25
C ALA A 505 -55.27 -14.22 -3.97
N PRO A 506 -56.27 -13.32 -4.00
CA PRO A 506 -56.23 -12.06 -4.75
C PRO A 506 -56.46 -10.82 -3.84
N ARG A 507 -56.37 -9.61 -4.42
CA ARG A 507 -56.63 -8.34 -3.71
C ARG A 507 -58.13 -7.98 -3.65
N THR A 508 -58.61 -7.55 -2.50
CA THR A 508 -59.90 -6.84 -2.31
C THR A 508 -59.72 -5.55 -1.50
N LYS A 509 -60.67 -4.61 -1.64
CA LYS A 509 -60.68 -3.29 -0.97
C LYS A 509 -61.54 -3.33 0.30
N VAL A 510 -61.26 -2.42 1.23
CA VAL A 510 -62.22 -1.94 2.25
C VAL A 510 -62.14 -0.40 2.31
N THR A 511 -63.25 0.25 2.68
CA THR A 511 -63.44 1.71 2.65
C THR A 511 -63.89 2.27 4.00
N THR A 512 -63.35 3.43 4.35
CA THR A 512 -63.92 4.54 5.17
C THR A 512 -65.06 4.27 6.18
N SER A 513 -64.82 4.60 7.45
CA SER A 513 -65.79 5.24 8.35
C SER A 513 -65.07 6.18 9.34
N ARG A 514 -65.81 6.85 10.24
CA ARG A 514 -65.43 8.11 10.96
C ARG A 514 -66.10 8.13 12.37
N TRP A 515 -65.90 9.23 13.12
CA TRP A 515 -66.61 9.71 14.34
C TRP A 515 -65.93 9.18 15.62
N GLU A 516 -65.18 10.02 16.36
CA GLU A 516 -65.60 10.93 17.47
C GLU A 516 -65.61 10.16 18.83
N ASP A 517 -65.34 10.71 20.02
CA ASP A 517 -65.46 12.09 20.53
C ASP A 517 -64.54 12.37 21.78
N ALA A 518 -64.64 13.59 22.34
CA ALA A 518 -64.27 14.05 23.70
C ALA A 518 -62.79 14.30 24.12
N GLY A 519 -62.52 15.54 24.59
CA GLY A 519 -61.42 15.95 25.47
C GLY A 519 -61.91 16.11 26.93
N PRO A 520 -61.45 17.09 27.76
CA PRO A 520 -60.49 18.21 27.56
C PRO A 520 -59.18 17.98 28.41
N ILE A 521 -58.38 18.89 29.02
CA ILE A 521 -58.40 20.33 29.37
C ILE A 521 -56.97 20.93 29.38
N GLY A 522 -56.74 22.04 28.66
CA GLY A 522 -55.77 23.13 28.93
C GLY A 522 -54.25 22.84 28.96
N SER A 523 -53.33 23.82 28.84
CA SER A 523 -53.36 25.25 28.45
C SER A 523 -51.89 25.77 28.41
N ALA A 524 -51.46 26.80 27.67
CA ALA A 524 -51.98 27.57 26.52
C ALA A 524 -50.83 28.46 25.94
N ASN A 525 -51.12 29.27 24.90
CA ASN A 525 -50.28 30.33 24.28
C ASN A 525 -49.09 29.84 23.42
N GLY A 526 -48.81 30.33 22.20
CA GLY A 526 -49.34 31.46 21.39
C GLY A 526 -48.23 32.50 21.13
N HIS A 527 -48.05 33.19 19.98
CA HIS A 527 -48.78 33.39 18.70
C HIS A 527 -47.77 33.96 17.64
N ASN A 528 -47.91 33.99 16.30
CA ASN A 528 -48.81 33.43 15.26
C ASN A 528 -47.91 33.10 13.99
N GLY A 529 -48.38 32.80 12.77
CA GLY A 529 -48.93 33.71 11.70
C GLY A 529 -47.84 34.05 10.64
N ASP A 530 -48.03 33.93 9.31
CA ASP A 530 -49.19 33.57 8.47
C ASP A 530 -48.78 32.81 7.17
N ALA A 531 -49.74 32.46 6.30
CA ALA A 531 -49.62 31.66 5.07
C ALA A 531 -50.04 32.50 3.81
N PRO A 532 -50.36 31.99 2.57
CA PRO A 532 -50.42 30.60 2.06
C PRO A 532 -49.97 30.36 0.57
N SER A 533 -50.31 29.15 0.06
CA SER A 533 -50.72 28.80 -1.35
C SER A 533 -49.78 28.03 -2.32
N PHE A 534 -50.05 26.71 -2.41
CA PHE A 534 -50.10 25.78 -3.56
C PHE A 534 -49.68 26.21 -5.00
N LEU A 535 -48.91 25.35 -5.71
CA LEU A 535 -49.48 24.35 -6.64
C LEU A 535 -48.48 23.26 -7.14
N GLN A 536 -49.00 22.26 -7.87
CA GLN A 536 -48.43 20.93 -8.19
C GLN A 536 -47.28 20.88 -9.23
N LYS A 537 -46.52 19.77 -9.20
CA LYS A 537 -45.94 19.12 -10.40
C LYS A 537 -46.05 17.59 -10.29
N ALA A 538 -46.16 16.91 -11.44
CA ALA A 538 -46.43 15.46 -11.54
C ALA A 538 -45.20 14.65 -12.01
N ALA A 539 -45.25 13.33 -11.83
CA ALA A 539 -44.15 12.40 -12.15
C ALA A 539 -44.35 11.62 -13.48
N PRO A 540 -43.27 11.27 -14.20
CA PRO A 540 -43.32 10.45 -15.41
C PRO A 540 -43.35 8.93 -15.14
N ARG A 541 -43.69 8.13 -16.17
CA ARG A 541 -43.81 6.66 -16.13
C ARG A 541 -42.61 5.93 -16.73
N THR A 542 -42.57 4.61 -16.54
CA THR A 542 -41.48 3.70 -16.94
C THR A 542 -41.62 3.05 -18.32
N ARG A 543 -40.44 2.84 -18.95
CA ARG A 543 -40.05 1.85 -19.99
C ARG A 543 -41.10 0.94 -20.65
N SER A 544 -40.99 0.78 -21.97
CA SER A 544 -40.77 -0.54 -22.60
C SER A 544 -40.04 -0.38 -23.96
N CYS A 545 -39.85 -1.47 -24.71
CA CYS A 545 -38.87 -1.61 -25.82
C CYS A 545 -39.51 -2.09 -27.14
N MET A 546 -38.81 -1.87 -28.26
CA MET A 546 -38.99 -2.62 -29.52
C MET A 546 -37.65 -2.75 -30.26
N ALA A 547 -37.55 -3.72 -31.17
CA ALA A 547 -36.42 -3.96 -32.07
C ALA A 547 -36.90 -4.46 -33.43
N SER A 548 -36.16 -4.17 -34.52
CA SER A 548 -36.35 -4.73 -35.87
C SER A 548 -35.10 -4.48 -36.75
N SER A 549 -35.09 -4.95 -38.01
CA SER A 549 -33.86 -5.43 -38.68
C SER A 549 -33.67 -5.08 -40.17
N SER A 550 -32.44 -4.70 -40.54
CA SER A 550 -31.67 -5.03 -41.77
C SER A 550 -32.26 -4.89 -43.20
N SER A 551 -31.61 -4.10 -44.07
CA SER A 551 -31.47 -4.34 -45.54
C SER A 551 -30.36 -3.44 -46.19
N MET A 552 -30.10 -3.57 -47.51
CA MET A 552 -28.99 -2.95 -48.32
C MET A 552 -29.20 -1.44 -48.64
N GLY A 553 -28.28 -0.65 -49.24
CA GLY A 553 -27.02 -0.91 -49.99
C GLY A 553 -27.22 -0.88 -51.54
N PRO A 554 -26.23 -0.62 -52.43
CA PRO A 554 -24.76 -0.42 -52.25
C PRO A 554 -24.16 0.83 -52.98
N SER A 555 -22.83 1.08 -52.87
CA SER A 555 -21.96 1.61 -53.96
C SER A 555 -20.45 1.61 -53.58
N ALA A 556 -19.55 1.78 -54.55
CA ALA A 556 -18.09 1.90 -54.43
C ALA A 556 -17.60 3.28 -54.98
N ALA A 557 -16.33 3.71 -55.01
CA ALA A 557 -15.04 3.03 -54.84
C ALA A 557 -13.97 3.96 -54.16
N PRO A 558 -12.63 3.90 -54.38
CA PRO A 558 -11.71 3.68 -53.25
C PRO A 558 -10.76 4.84 -52.91
N ARG A 559 -10.25 4.84 -51.67
CA ARG A 559 -8.96 5.45 -51.31
C ARG A 559 -8.17 4.52 -50.40
N THR A 560 -6.87 4.38 -50.68
CA THR A 560 -5.94 3.49 -49.98
C THR A 560 -5.42 4.12 -48.70
N ALA A 561 -5.71 3.50 -47.55
CA ALA A 561 -5.04 3.77 -46.28
C ALA A 561 -4.21 2.53 -45.89
N ALA A 562 -2.90 2.70 -45.69
CA ALA A 562 -2.04 1.62 -45.25
C ALA A 562 -2.26 1.37 -43.74
N ASN A 563 -2.83 0.22 -43.38
CA ASN A 563 -3.05 -0.13 -41.98
C ASN A 563 -1.70 -0.40 -41.28
N VAL A 564 -1.31 0.48 -40.35
CA VAL A 564 -0.15 0.25 -39.47
C VAL A 564 -0.44 -0.94 -38.56
N ARG A 565 0.19 -2.07 -38.87
CA ARG A 565 -0.12 -3.38 -38.30
C ARG A 565 0.60 -3.59 -36.96
N ARG A 566 0.18 -2.88 -35.90
CA ARG A 566 0.50 -3.30 -34.52
C ARG A 566 0.10 -4.76 -34.35
N GLN A 567 1.04 -5.65 -34.01
CA GLN A 567 0.74 -7.07 -33.88
C GLN A 567 -0.22 -7.31 -32.71
N PRO A 568 -1.43 -7.85 -32.92
CA PRO A 568 -2.20 -8.42 -31.83
C PRO A 568 -1.51 -9.71 -31.40
N SER A 569 -1.34 -9.93 -30.09
CA SER A 569 -0.88 -11.23 -29.59
C SER A 569 -1.78 -12.34 -30.13
N ARG A 570 -1.17 -13.33 -30.82
CA ARG A 570 -1.87 -14.38 -31.59
C ARG A 570 -3.08 -14.95 -30.83
N ASN A 571 -4.28 -14.61 -31.30
CA ASN A 571 -5.51 -14.73 -30.53
C ASN A 571 -6.16 -16.13 -30.66
N GLU A 572 -5.48 -17.14 -30.13
CA GLU A 572 -5.98 -18.51 -30.05
C GLU A 572 -6.55 -18.80 -28.64
N GLY A 573 -7.81 -19.24 -28.61
CA GLY A 573 -8.52 -19.69 -27.40
C GLY A 573 -9.32 -18.61 -26.67
N ARG A 574 -10.66 -18.76 -26.65
CA ARG A 574 -11.57 -17.96 -25.79
C ARG A 574 -11.36 -18.33 -24.30
N GLY A 575 -10.43 -17.65 -23.63
CA GLY A 575 -10.21 -17.78 -22.19
C GLY A 575 -10.01 -16.41 -21.53
N PHE A 576 -10.59 -16.22 -20.34
CA PHE A 576 -10.50 -14.95 -19.60
C PHE A 576 -9.07 -14.75 -19.06
N LYS A 577 -8.21 -14.11 -19.86
CA LYS A 577 -6.88 -13.63 -19.47
C LYS A 577 -7.03 -12.31 -18.70
N VAL A 578 -6.39 -12.22 -17.55
CA VAL A 578 -6.28 -10.96 -16.79
C VAL A 578 -5.13 -10.16 -17.38
N ARG A 579 -5.33 -8.87 -17.68
CA ARG A 579 -4.25 -7.97 -18.09
C ARG A 579 -3.24 -7.84 -16.93
N VAL A 580 -2.03 -8.34 -17.13
CA VAL A 580 -0.91 -8.17 -16.19
C VAL A 580 0.00 -7.09 -16.76
N SER A 581 -0.02 -5.93 -16.12
CA SER A 581 0.88 -4.82 -16.46
C SER A 581 2.34 -5.26 -16.38
N LYS A 582 3.12 -4.96 -17.42
CA LYS A 582 4.58 -5.19 -17.43
C LYS A 582 5.30 -4.26 -16.44
N TYR A 583 4.72 -3.10 -16.17
CA TYR A 583 5.24 -2.04 -15.31
C TYR A 583 4.67 -2.09 -13.88
N ARG A 584 3.88 -3.12 -13.52
CA ARG A 584 3.28 -3.31 -12.19
C ARG A 584 4.30 -3.17 -11.05
N HIS A 585 5.50 -3.68 -11.27
CA HIS A 585 6.62 -3.68 -10.33
C HIS A 585 7.72 -2.71 -10.75
N LEU A 586 7.36 -1.55 -11.31
CA LEU A 586 8.30 -0.46 -11.52
C LEU A 586 9.02 -0.14 -10.20
N ASN A 587 10.33 0.08 -10.30
CA ASN A 587 11.20 0.43 -9.21
C ASN A 587 11.82 1.81 -9.51
N GLY A 588 11.56 2.79 -8.65
CA GLY A 588 12.19 4.11 -8.71
C GLY A 588 13.45 4.15 -7.85
N SER A 589 14.47 4.87 -8.31
CA SER A 589 15.70 5.11 -7.54
C SER A 589 16.21 6.53 -7.75
N VAL A 590 16.70 7.17 -6.69
CA VAL A 590 17.46 8.43 -6.77
C VAL A 590 18.91 8.12 -7.17
N GLY A 591 19.50 8.95 -8.04
CA GLY A 591 20.93 8.88 -8.34
C GLY A 591 21.83 9.26 -7.15
N SER A 592 23.08 8.81 -7.20
CA SER A 592 24.09 9.03 -6.16
C SER A 592 24.43 10.52 -5.98
N ARG A 593 24.98 10.89 -4.82
CA ARG A 593 25.09 12.29 -4.38
C ARG A 593 25.97 13.18 -5.28
N ASP A 594 26.94 12.57 -5.96
CA ASP A 594 27.77 13.13 -7.02
C ASP A 594 26.98 13.50 -8.29
N THR A 595 25.88 12.79 -8.58
CA THR A 595 25.00 13.08 -9.74
C THR A 595 23.98 14.20 -9.48
N GLN A 596 23.88 14.68 -8.23
CA GLN A 596 22.92 15.69 -7.79
C GLN A 596 23.49 17.10 -7.98
N ILE A 597 22.63 18.09 -8.20
CA ILE A 597 22.98 19.51 -8.06
C ILE A 597 22.47 19.95 -6.68
N THR A 598 23.33 20.48 -5.84
CA THR A 598 23.01 20.84 -4.44
C THR A 598 23.38 22.29 -4.16
N ASN A 599 22.87 22.87 -3.06
CA ASN A 599 23.07 24.29 -2.70
C ASN A 599 22.39 25.24 -3.70
N LEU A 600 21.18 24.88 -4.17
CA LEU A 600 20.37 25.73 -5.04
C LEU A 600 20.01 27.08 -4.38
N PRO A 601 19.90 28.17 -5.17
CA PRO A 601 19.38 29.45 -4.69
C PRO A 601 17.90 29.35 -4.27
N PRO A 602 17.39 30.28 -3.44
CA PRO A 602 15.97 30.37 -3.12
C PRO A 602 15.09 30.49 -4.37
N MET A 603 14.06 29.65 -4.46
CA MET A 603 13.22 29.50 -5.66
C MET A 603 11.90 30.28 -5.57
N CYS A 604 11.36 30.66 -6.72
CA CYS A 604 10.11 31.41 -6.83
C CYS A 604 8.93 30.65 -6.18
N LYS A 605 8.25 31.30 -5.23
CA LYS A 605 7.10 30.72 -4.51
C LYS A 605 5.75 31.09 -5.11
N THR A 606 5.70 32.13 -5.95
CA THR A 606 4.48 32.81 -6.42
C THR A 606 3.98 32.36 -7.79
N LEU A 607 4.60 31.35 -8.41
CA LEU A 607 4.12 30.77 -9.67
C LEU A 607 2.71 30.16 -9.52
N PRO A 608 1.87 30.22 -10.57
CA PRO A 608 0.59 29.54 -10.62
C PRO A 608 0.71 28.04 -10.32
N GLY A 609 -0.34 27.43 -9.75
CA GLY A 609 -0.41 25.97 -9.58
C GLY A 609 -0.62 25.23 -10.91
N GLU A 610 -1.00 25.99 -11.94
CA GLU A 610 -1.13 25.68 -13.35
C GLU A 610 0.22 25.70 -14.10
N SER A 611 1.25 26.32 -13.50
CA SER A 611 2.65 26.22 -13.96
C SER A 611 3.23 24.85 -13.67
N GLU A 612 4.15 24.34 -14.49
CA GLU A 612 4.96 23.16 -14.07
C GLU A 612 6.15 23.59 -13.20
N GLY A 613 6.52 24.87 -13.21
CA GLY A 613 7.47 25.50 -12.26
C GLY A 613 8.93 25.02 -12.34
N PHE A 614 9.21 23.97 -13.11
CA PHE A 614 10.52 23.32 -13.26
C PHE A 614 10.53 22.57 -14.59
N ARG A 615 11.57 22.75 -15.41
CA ARG A 615 11.73 22.07 -16.71
C ARG A 615 13.16 21.56 -16.87
N ALA A 616 13.30 20.43 -17.54
CA ALA A 616 14.59 19.89 -17.97
C ALA A 616 14.50 19.37 -19.40
N ASN A 617 15.62 19.38 -20.12
CA ASN A 617 15.82 18.62 -21.35
C ASN A 617 17.05 17.68 -21.16
N THR A 618 17.66 17.17 -22.22
CA THR A 618 18.82 16.25 -22.07
C THR A 618 20.08 16.93 -21.54
N ASP A 619 20.16 18.26 -21.66
CA ASP A 619 21.41 19.01 -21.47
C ASP A 619 21.31 19.98 -20.27
N ARG A 620 20.12 20.53 -20.02
CA ARG A 620 19.89 21.71 -19.19
C ARG A 620 18.65 21.58 -18.31
N ILE A 621 18.65 22.36 -17.23
CA ILE A 621 17.52 22.58 -16.32
C ILE A 621 17.20 24.08 -16.27
N ALA A 622 15.91 24.41 -16.32
CA ALA A 622 15.40 25.75 -16.05
C ALA A 622 14.64 25.77 -14.71
N LEU A 623 15.06 26.65 -13.79
CA LEU A 623 14.39 26.88 -12.50
C LEU A 623 14.18 28.38 -12.21
N PRO A 624 13.01 28.79 -11.72
CA PRO A 624 12.68 30.19 -11.45
C PRO A 624 13.14 30.63 -10.06
N LEU A 625 13.86 31.75 -9.98
CA LEU A 625 14.46 32.25 -8.74
C LEU A 625 13.50 33.13 -7.93
N ALA A 626 13.73 33.23 -6.61
CA ALA A 626 13.01 34.14 -5.71
C ALA A 626 13.49 35.61 -5.83
N ILE A 627 13.67 36.11 -7.05
CA ILE A 627 14.18 37.44 -7.35
C ILE A 627 13.13 38.22 -8.17
N SER A 628 12.90 39.48 -7.81
CA SER A 628 12.01 40.38 -8.54
C SER A 628 12.46 40.61 -9.97
N GLY A 629 11.52 40.69 -10.93
CA GLY A 629 11.84 40.89 -12.35
C GLY A 629 11.96 39.61 -13.18
N GLY A 630 11.54 38.46 -12.65
CA GLY A 630 11.39 37.23 -13.44
C GLY A 630 12.71 36.64 -13.90
N HIS A 631 13.51 36.18 -12.93
CA HIS A 631 14.77 35.49 -13.18
C HIS A 631 14.54 33.99 -13.36
N LEU A 632 14.87 33.45 -14.53
CA LEU A 632 14.92 32.02 -14.82
C LEU A 632 16.38 31.57 -14.89
N ALA A 633 16.87 30.86 -13.87
CA ALA A 633 18.22 30.30 -13.89
C ALA A 633 18.28 29.06 -14.78
N ILE A 634 19.33 28.98 -15.59
CA ILE A 634 19.62 27.82 -16.45
C ILE A 634 20.87 27.12 -15.91
N LEU A 635 20.76 25.82 -15.63
CA LEU A 635 21.86 24.99 -15.09
C LEU A 635 22.17 23.85 -16.07
N GLU A 636 23.47 23.62 -16.32
CA GLU A 636 23.95 22.53 -17.18
C GLU A 636 23.99 21.19 -16.43
N LEU A 637 23.47 20.12 -17.02
CA LEU A 637 23.47 18.76 -16.45
C LEU A 637 24.86 18.10 -16.41
N SER A 638 25.83 18.71 -17.08
CA SER A 638 27.27 18.40 -16.96
C SER A 638 27.90 18.99 -15.69
N LYS A 639 27.37 20.10 -15.15
CA LYS A 639 27.92 20.84 -14.00
C LYS A 639 27.26 20.36 -12.68
N ARG A 640 27.63 19.16 -12.24
CA ARG A 640 27.06 18.47 -11.06
C ARG A 640 27.79 18.82 -9.75
N GLY A 641 27.24 18.40 -8.61
CA GLY A 641 27.83 18.57 -7.28
C GLY A 641 27.25 19.74 -6.49
N ARG A 642 28.11 20.52 -5.82
CA ARG A 642 27.68 21.70 -5.05
C ARG A 642 27.78 22.97 -5.90
N LEU A 643 26.64 23.61 -6.14
CA LEU A 643 26.60 24.94 -6.77
C LEU A 643 27.30 25.96 -5.86
N GLN A 644 28.19 26.78 -6.43
CA GLN A 644 28.92 27.78 -5.66
C GLN A 644 27.99 28.90 -5.16
N SER A 645 28.29 29.44 -3.99
CA SER A 645 27.52 30.52 -3.37
C SER A 645 27.80 31.86 -4.07
N GLY A 646 26.94 32.24 -5.02
CA GLY A 646 27.07 33.48 -5.79
C GLY A 646 25.79 33.82 -6.56
N VAL A 647 25.86 34.83 -7.43
CA VAL A 647 24.76 35.14 -8.36
C VAL A 647 24.73 34.07 -9.45
N VAL A 648 23.63 33.34 -9.55
CA VAL A 648 23.43 32.32 -10.59
C VAL A 648 23.00 33.01 -11.89
N PRO A 649 23.70 32.80 -13.02
CA PRO A 649 23.30 33.34 -14.33
C PRO A 649 21.86 32.97 -14.70
N SER A 650 21.11 33.96 -15.20
CA SER A 650 19.67 33.85 -15.41
C SER A 650 19.18 34.63 -16.63
N LEU A 651 18.08 34.16 -17.22
CA LEU A 651 17.30 34.93 -18.20
C LEU A 651 16.37 35.86 -17.42
N ILE A 652 16.41 37.16 -17.70
CA ILE A 652 15.70 38.20 -16.94
C ILE A 652 14.55 38.73 -17.79
N CYS A 653 13.30 38.50 -17.37
CA CYS A 653 12.11 38.89 -18.14
C CYS A 653 11.60 40.31 -17.82
N GLY A 654 12.14 40.98 -16.80
CA GLY A 654 11.68 42.28 -16.27
C GLY A 654 10.30 42.24 -15.58
N THR A 655 9.60 41.11 -15.64
CA THR A 655 8.17 40.90 -15.35
C THR A 655 8.00 39.55 -14.64
N SER A 656 6.82 39.20 -14.11
CA SER A 656 6.66 37.91 -13.41
C SER A 656 6.56 36.76 -14.42
N ILE A 657 7.36 35.70 -14.18
CA ILE A 657 7.25 34.43 -14.92
C ILE A 657 6.01 33.69 -14.43
N MET A 658 5.23 33.16 -15.37
CA MET A 658 4.02 32.38 -15.12
C MET A 658 4.23 30.90 -15.46
N ASP A 659 4.83 30.60 -16.62
CA ASP A 659 5.21 29.25 -17.06
C ASP A 659 6.34 29.37 -18.10
N PHE A 660 6.98 28.25 -18.44
CA PHE A 660 8.02 28.19 -19.45
C PHE A 660 8.11 26.79 -20.04
N ALA A 661 8.56 26.68 -21.29
CA ALA A 661 8.78 25.42 -21.99
C ALA A 661 10.06 25.49 -22.82
N TRP A 662 10.87 24.41 -22.77
CA TRP A 662 11.90 24.17 -23.78
C TRP A 662 11.24 23.82 -25.11
N ASP A 663 11.91 24.17 -26.21
CA ASP A 663 11.55 23.68 -27.54
C ASP A 663 11.85 22.17 -27.63
N PRO A 664 10.94 21.33 -28.13
CA PRO A 664 11.20 19.90 -28.31
C PRO A 664 12.27 19.61 -29.38
N PHE A 665 12.53 20.55 -30.31
CA PHE A 665 13.47 20.38 -31.42
C PHE A 665 14.81 21.12 -31.22
N ASP A 666 14.93 21.97 -30.19
CA ASP A 666 16.18 22.65 -29.84
C ASP A 666 16.34 22.80 -28.32
N ASN A 667 17.26 22.03 -27.74
CA ASN A 667 17.63 22.08 -26.32
C ASN A 667 18.14 23.44 -25.84
N ARG A 668 18.46 24.37 -26.74
CA ARG A 668 18.91 25.72 -26.42
C ARG A 668 17.77 26.72 -26.41
N ARG A 669 16.65 26.47 -27.10
CA ARG A 669 15.55 27.42 -27.25
C ARG A 669 14.48 27.23 -26.18
N ILE A 670 14.10 28.33 -25.51
CA ILE A 670 13.11 28.34 -24.44
C ILE A 670 12.12 29.49 -24.62
N ALA A 671 10.83 29.20 -24.43
CA ALA A 671 9.75 30.18 -24.42
C ALA A 671 9.25 30.39 -22.98
N ILE A 672 9.12 31.65 -22.57
CA ILE A 672 8.74 32.05 -21.21
C ILE A 672 7.46 32.89 -21.27
N ALA A 673 6.40 32.43 -20.60
CA ALA A 673 5.15 33.15 -20.44
C ALA A 673 5.24 34.16 -19.29
N CYS A 674 4.86 35.40 -19.55
CA CYS A 674 4.99 36.52 -18.62
C CYS A 674 3.65 37.16 -18.26
N ASP A 675 3.61 37.83 -17.11
CA ASP A 675 2.40 38.49 -16.60
C ASP A 675 2.10 39.87 -17.21
N ASP A 676 2.89 40.32 -18.19
CA ASP A 676 2.66 41.51 -19.02
C ASP A 676 2.00 41.20 -20.38
N GLY A 677 1.43 40.00 -20.55
CA GLY A 677 0.76 39.57 -21.78
C GLY A 677 1.69 39.19 -22.92
N ARG A 678 3.00 39.03 -22.66
CA ARG A 678 3.99 38.64 -23.65
C ARG A 678 4.51 37.23 -23.41
N VAL A 679 4.98 36.61 -24.49
CA VAL A 679 5.86 35.45 -24.43
C VAL A 679 7.24 35.87 -24.92
N ARG A 680 8.29 35.57 -24.14
CA ARG A 680 9.68 35.92 -24.44
C ARG A 680 10.44 34.68 -24.89
N VAL A 681 11.16 34.78 -26.00
CA VAL A 681 11.90 33.67 -26.60
C VAL A 681 13.40 33.90 -26.45
N TRP A 682 14.11 32.85 -26.07
CA TRP A 682 15.52 32.90 -25.71
C TRP A 682 16.28 31.69 -26.24
N THR A 683 17.48 31.92 -26.76
CA THR A 683 18.42 30.90 -27.22
C THR A 683 19.64 30.88 -26.31
N VAL A 684 19.74 29.86 -25.46
CA VAL A 684 20.84 29.73 -24.51
C VAL A 684 22.17 29.45 -25.26
N PRO A 685 23.30 30.09 -24.90
CA PRO A 685 24.61 29.77 -25.45
C PRO A 685 25.02 28.31 -25.18
N GLU A 686 25.78 27.72 -26.11
CA GLU A 686 26.16 26.31 -26.07
C GLU A 686 26.91 25.93 -24.77
N GLY A 687 27.87 26.75 -24.32
CA GLY A 687 28.59 26.57 -23.05
C GLY A 687 27.78 26.89 -21.76
N GLY A 688 26.51 27.26 -21.92
CA GLY A 688 25.63 27.74 -20.85
C GLY A 688 25.77 29.23 -20.58
N LEU A 689 24.85 29.76 -19.76
CA LEU A 689 24.90 31.14 -19.29
C LEU A 689 26.14 31.37 -18.41
N GLN A 690 26.98 32.34 -18.82
CA GLN A 690 28.12 32.83 -18.01
C GLN A 690 27.72 34.07 -17.21
N GLU A 691 26.87 34.91 -17.80
CA GLU A 691 26.26 36.10 -17.20
C GLU A 691 24.73 36.05 -17.36
N SER A 692 24.00 36.94 -16.68
CA SER A 692 22.55 37.01 -16.83
C SER A 692 22.17 37.88 -18.03
N LEU A 693 21.22 37.41 -18.84
CA LEU A 693 20.79 38.07 -20.07
C LEU A 693 19.47 38.84 -19.85
N THR A 694 19.38 40.05 -20.41
CA THR A 694 18.22 40.96 -20.24
C THR A 694 17.40 41.21 -21.51
N GLU A 695 17.96 40.94 -22.70
CA GLU A 695 17.29 41.15 -23.99
C GLU A 695 16.95 39.80 -24.66
N PRO A 696 15.66 39.42 -24.79
CA PRO A 696 15.27 38.19 -25.48
C PRO A 696 15.47 38.32 -26.99
N ASP A 697 15.66 37.19 -27.69
CA ASP A 697 15.82 37.15 -29.15
C ASP A 697 14.63 37.80 -29.87
N TYR A 698 13.44 37.60 -29.31
CA TYR A 698 12.19 38.28 -29.68
C TYR A 698 11.09 38.11 -28.62
N GLU A 699 10.08 38.95 -28.70
CA GLU A 699 8.86 38.89 -27.90
C GLU A 699 7.64 38.68 -28.82
N LEU A 700 6.75 37.75 -28.46
CA LEU A 700 5.42 37.61 -29.05
C LEU A 700 4.44 38.54 -28.33
N LYS A 701 3.57 39.23 -29.09
CA LYS A 701 2.70 40.31 -28.59
C LYS A 701 1.31 40.15 -29.21
N GLY A 702 0.25 40.09 -28.39
CA GLY A 702 -1.11 39.89 -28.88
C GLY A 702 -2.14 39.46 -27.83
N HIS A 703 -1.70 38.78 -26.75
CA HIS A 703 -2.52 38.67 -25.55
C HIS A 703 -2.61 40.04 -24.85
N THR A 704 -3.76 40.34 -24.23
CA THR A 704 -4.00 41.62 -23.54
C THR A 704 -3.83 41.53 -22.04
N GLU A 705 -3.67 40.31 -21.53
CA GLU A 705 -3.64 39.95 -20.11
C GLU A 705 -2.61 38.84 -19.84
N LYS A 706 -2.42 38.49 -18.57
CA LYS A 706 -1.39 37.53 -18.11
C LYS A 706 -1.44 36.20 -18.87
N VAL A 707 -0.32 35.81 -19.49
CA VAL A 707 -0.17 34.49 -20.12
C VAL A 707 0.11 33.45 -19.05
N HIS A 708 -0.77 32.45 -18.88
CA HIS A 708 -0.67 31.47 -17.79
C HIS A 708 0.17 30.24 -18.14
N PHE A 709 0.22 29.83 -19.42
CA PHE A 709 0.98 28.66 -19.87
C PHE A 709 1.34 28.69 -21.36
N VAL A 710 2.43 28.01 -21.71
CA VAL A 710 2.95 27.87 -23.07
C VAL A 710 3.29 26.41 -23.41
N LYS A 711 3.00 25.97 -24.63
CA LYS A 711 3.43 24.66 -25.17
C LYS A 711 3.81 24.78 -26.64
N PHE A 712 5.02 24.34 -26.97
CA PHE A 712 5.42 24.10 -28.36
C PHE A 712 4.56 23.01 -29.01
N HIS A 713 4.43 23.08 -30.32
CA HIS A 713 3.75 22.09 -31.12
C HIS A 713 4.60 20.81 -31.25
N PRO A 714 4.02 19.59 -31.07
CA PRO A 714 4.81 18.36 -30.93
C PRO A 714 5.40 17.82 -32.23
N THR A 715 4.94 18.29 -33.40
CA THR A 715 5.32 17.74 -34.71
C THR A 715 5.75 18.77 -35.75
N ALA A 716 5.69 20.07 -35.45
CA ALA A 716 6.02 21.15 -36.38
C ALA A 716 6.91 22.19 -35.71
N ILE A 717 8.03 22.52 -36.36
CA ILE A 717 8.92 23.58 -35.89
C ILE A 717 8.23 24.95 -36.00
N ASP A 718 8.62 25.87 -35.12
CA ASP A 718 8.15 27.26 -35.12
C ASP A 718 6.63 27.44 -34.95
N VAL A 719 5.95 26.50 -34.30
CA VAL A 719 4.54 26.66 -33.87
C VAL A 719 4.45 26.56 -32.34
N LEU A 720 3.83 27.57 -31.71
CA LEU A 720 3.66 27.68 -30.25
C LEU A 720 2.20 27.96 -29.90
N ALA A 721 1.67 27.35 -28.84
CA ALA A 721 0.39 27.70 -28.23
C ALA A 721 0.61 28.42 -26.88
N SER A 722 -0.13 29.49 -26.63
CA SER A 722 -0.19 30.18 -25.33
C SER A 722 -1.62 30.41 -24.88
N GLY A 723 -1.91 30.21 -23.59
CA GLY A 723 -3.22 30.50 -22.98
C GLY A 723 -3.14 31.62 -21.96
N SER A 724 -4.15 32.50 -21.94
CA SER A 724 -4.12 33.77 -21.20
C SER A 724 -5.34 33.98 -20.29
N HIS A 725 -5.23 34.96 -19.38
CA HIS A 725 -6.34 35.45 -18.57
C HIS A 725 -7.38 36.26 -19.38
N ASP A 726 -7.07 36.67 -20.61
CA ASP A 726 -8.02 37.24 -21.59
C ASP A 726 -9.03 36.21 -22.16
N LEU A 727 -9.01 34.98 -21.65
CA LEU A 727 -9.90 33.88 -22.00
C LEU A 727 -9.67 33.31 -23.42
N THR A 728 -8.54 33.62 -24.07
CA THR A 728 -8.17 33.07 -25.38
C THR A 728 -6.98 32.12 -25.29
N VAL A 729 -6.81 31.31 -26.35
CA VAL A 729 -5.56 30.58 -26.63
C VAL A 729 -5.06 30.99 -28.01
N ILE A 730 -3.90 31.63 -28.10
CA ILE A 730 -3.30 32.04 -29.38
C ILE A 730 -2.33 30.94 -29.84
N ILE A 731 -2.38 30.64 -31.14
CA ILE A 731 -1.37 29.85 -31.85
C ILE A 731 -0.51 30.79 -32.68
N TRP A 732 0.80 30.74 -32.44
CA TRP A 732 1.80 31.61 -33.04
C TRP A 732 2.59 30.89 -34.13
N ASP A 733 2.97 31.64 -35.15
CA ASP A 733 4.09 31.31 -36.04
C ASP A 733 5.33 32.02 -35.50
N MET A 734 6.32 31.26 -35.06
CA MET A 734 7.55 31.77 -34.45
C MET A 734 8.52 32.30 -35.51
N ALA A 735 8.40 31.84 -36.75
CA ALA A 735 9.25 32.27 -37.87
C ALA A 735 8.80 33.64 -38.40
N THR A 736 7.49 33.85 -38.59
CA THR A 736 6.96 35.19 -38.95
C THR A 736 6.72 36.10 -37.74
N ARG A 737 6.68 35.53 -36.52
CA ARG A 737 6.40 36.20 -35.23
C ARG A 737 4.97 36.73 -35.11
N GLU A 738 4.01 36.08 -35.78
CA GLU A 738 2.61 36.49 -35.89
C GLU A 738 1.65 35.59 -35.09
N ASN A 739 0.57 36.18 -34.57
CA ASN A 739 -0.58 35.49 -33.99
C ASN A 739 -1.53 34.97 -35.09
N LYS A 740 -1.21 33.82 -35.68
CA LYS A 740 -1.95 33.27 -36.84
C LYS A 740 -3.39 32.82 -36.52
N ILE A 741 -3.65 32.30 -35.31
CA ILE A 741 -4.96 31.74 -34.92
C ILE A 741 -5.28 32.16 -33.48
N CYS A 742 -6.51 32.61 -33.22
CA CYS A 742 -7.01 32.90 -31.87
C CYS A 742 -8.19 31.99 -31.54
N LEU A 743 -8.00 31.04 -30.62
CA LEU A 743 -9.04 30.12 -30.18
C LEU A 743 -9.90 30.76 -29.09
N GLN A 744 -11.22 30.63 -29.23
CA GLN A 744 -12.22 31.31 -28.42
C GLN A 744 -13.24 30.33 -27.81
N GLY A 745 -14.14 30.86 -26.99
CA GLY A 745 -15.30 30.14 -26.45
C GLY A 745 -15.15 29.65 -25.00
N HIS A 746 -14.03 29.94 -24.33
CA HIS A 746 -13.88 29.85 -22.87
C HIS A 746 -14.61 31.01 -22.19
N THR A 747 -15.16 30.79 -20.99
CA THR A 747 -15.93 31.82 -20.26
C THR A 747 -15.44 32.09 -18.84
N ASP A 748 -14.30 31.51 -18.45
CA ASP A 748 -13.58 31.72 -17.20
C ASP A 748 -12.09 31.33 -17.42
N GLN A 749 -11.24 31.47 -16.41
CA GLN A 749 -9.82 31.13 -16.46
C GLN A 749 -9.58 29.74 -17.06
N ILE A 750 -8.76 29.69 -18.11
CA ILE A 750 -8.25 28.44 -18.69
C ILE A 750 -7.17 27.89 -17.74
N PHE A 751 -7.23 26.61 -17.37
CA PHE A 751 -6.30 26.00 -16.41
C PHE A 751 -5.16 25.21 -17.05
N SER A 752 -5.35 24.69 -18.27
CA SER A 752 -4.38 23.83 -18.94
C SER A 752 -4.73 23.68 -20.43
N LEU A 753 -3.71 23.67 -21.29
CA LEU A 753 -3.80 23.20 -22.68
C LEU A 753 -2.85 22.02 -22.91
N ALA A 754 -3.17 21.18 -23.89
CA ALA A 754 -2.31 20.10 -24.38
C ALA A 754 -2.57 19.80 -25.86
N TRP A 755 -1.51 19.71 -26.67
CA TRP A 755 -1.56 19.17 -28.02
C TRP A 755 -1.72 17.66 -28.01
N ASP A 756 -2.44 17.12 -29.00
CA ASP A 756 -2.42 15.68 -29.27
C ASP A 756 -1.05 15.25 -29.86
N PRO A 757 -0.66 13.97 -29.77
CA PRO A 757 0.67 13.52 -30.19
C PRO A 757 1.02 13.75 -31.67
N ASP A 758 0.02 13.90 -32.55
CA ASP A 758 0.23 14.13 -33.99
C ASP A 758 0.22 15.63 -34.35
N GLY A 759 -0.25 16.50 -33.45
CA GLY A 759 -0.31 17.95 -33.69
C GLY A 759 -1.45 18.38 -34.62
N VAL A 760 -2.62 17.77 -34.50
CA VAL A 760 -3.83 18.13 -35.26
C VAL A 760 -4.89 18.76 -34.36
N LEU A 761 -4.97 18.33 -33.10
CA LEU A 761 -5.98 18.74 -32.14
C LEU A 761 -5.34 19.36 -30.88
N LEU A 762 -6.02 20.35 -30.32
CA LEU A 762 -5.67 20.95 -29.03
C LEU A 762 -6.78 20.71 -28.02
N ALA A 763 -6.46 20.13 -26.87
CA ALA A 763 -7.37 20.03 -25.73
C ALA A 763 -7.12 21.17 -24.74
N THR A 764 -8.19 21.68 -24.13
CA THR A 764 -8.10 22.70 -23.07
C THR A 764 -9.09 22.40 -21.94
N LEU A 765 -8.69 22.66 -20.70
CA LEU A 765 -9.57 22.68 -19.52
C LEU A 765 -9.75 24.10 -19.00
N CYS A 766 -10.94 24.40 -18.51
CA CYS A 766 -11.32 25.72 -18.03
C CYS A 766 -12.15 25.65 -16.73
N LYS A 767 -12.05 26.72 -15.94
CA LYS A 767 -12.77 26.93 -14.68
C LYS A 767 -14.29 27.01 -14.85
N ASP A 768 -14.77 27.22 -16.07
CA ASP A 768 -16.18 27.07 -16.49
C ASP A 768 -16.68 25.60 -16.50
N GLN A 769 -15.87 24.66 -15.99
CA GLN A 769 -16.16 23.22 -15.85
C GLN A 769 -16.30 22.48 -17.20
N LYS A 770 -15.83 23.07 -18.31
CA LYS A 770 -15.79 22.39 -19.61
C LYS A 770 -14.39 21.89 -19.98
N LEU A 771 -14.38 20.67 -20.51
CA LEU A 771 -13.30 20.12 -21.34
C LEU A 771 -13.64 20.42 -22.80
N ARG A 772 -12.71 21.04 -23.52
CA ARG A 772 -12.87 21.40 -24.95
C ARG A 772 -11.76 20.77 -25.79
N VAL A 773 -12.09 20.38 -27.01
CA VAL A 773 -11.14 19.96 -28.05
C VAL A 773 -11.35 20.81 -29.29
N TYR A 774 -10.27 21.39 -29.79
CA TYR A 774 -10.18 22.23 -30.99
C TYR A 774 -9.45 21.49 -32.11
N ASP A 775 -9.77 21.87 -33.35
CA ASP A 775 -8.99 21.62 -34.56
C ASP A 775 -8.58 23.02 -35.05
N PRO A 776 -7.43 23.57 -34.58
CA PRO A 776 -7.14 25.01 -34.68
C PRO A 776 -7.14 25.52 -36.12
N ARG A 777 -6.70 24.67 -37.06
CA ARG A 777 -6.60 24.99 -38.49
C ARG A 777 -7.93 24.99 -39.23
N ARG A 778 -9.00 24.53 -38.56
CA ARG A 778 -10.35 24.42 -39.10
C ARG A 778 -11.33 25.40 -38.45
N SER A 779 -11.13 25.75 -37.17
CA SER A 779 -12.09 26.54 -36.40
C SER A 779 -11.46 27.16 -35.16
N GLU A 780 -11.70 28.47 -34.99
CA GLU A 780 -11.41 29.20 -33.74
C GLU A 780 -12.31 28.77 -32.57
N LEU A 781 -13.50 28.21 -32.87
CA LEU A 781 -14.44 27.66 -31.90
C LEU A 781 -14.18 26.15 -31.66
N PRO A 782 -14.50 25.61 -30.47
CA PRO A 782 -14.22 24.21 -30.15
C PRO A 782 -14.97 23.23 -31.05
N LEU A 783 -14.25 22.24 -31.59
CA LEU A 783 -14.81 21.13 -32.37
C LEU A 783 -15.68 20.21 -31.49
N ARG A 784 -15.34 20.09 -30.20
CA ARG A 784 -16.12 19.37 -29.18
C ARG A 784 -16.01 20.09 -27.84
N GLU A 785 -17.09 20.10 -27.08
CA GLU A 785 -17.09 20.44 -25.65
C GLU A 785 -17.84 19.39 -24.82
N GLY A 786 -17.54 19.33 -23.53
CA GLY A 786 -18.15 18.41 -22.59
C GLY A 786 -17.74 18.70 -21.14
N LEU A 787 -18.14 17.85 -20.20
CA LEU A 787 -17.96 18.11 -18.76
C LEU A 787 -16.54 17.76 -18.30
N GLY A 788 -15.80 18.75 -17.79
CA GLY A 788 -14.51 18.56 -17.12
C GLY A 788 -14.64 18.28 -15.61
N PRO A 789 -13.52 18.30 -14.86
CA PRO A 789 -13.52 18.19 -13.41
C PRO A 789 -14.39 19.26 -12.73
N THR A 790 -15.13 18.89 -11.68
CA THR A 790 -16.14 19.76 -11.05
C THR A 790 -15.61 20.66 -9.92
N GLY A 791 -14.36 20.49 -9.50
CA GLY A 791 -13.70 21.31 -8.49
C GLY A 791 -13.01 22.54 -9.07
N THR A 792 -13.07 23.66 -8.33
CA THR A 792 -12.61 24.98 -8.79
C THR A 792 -11.13 25.29 -8.54
N ARG A 793 -10.34 24.34 -8.02
CA ARG A 793 -8.96 24.54 -7.55
C ARG A 793 -7.87 24.24 -8.61
N GLY A 794 -8.18 24.42 -9.89
CA GLY A 794 -7.28 24.08 -11.00
C GLY A 794 -7.38 22.62 -11.44
N ALA A 795 -6.99 22.36 -12.69
CA ALA A 795 -7.05 21.05 -13.35
C ALA A 795 -6.04 20.97 -14.51
N ARG A 796 -5.55 19.77 -14.85
CA ARG A 796 -4.66 19.54 -16.01
C ARG A 796 -5.27 18.59 -17.02
N VAL A 797 -4.93 18.74 -18.29
CA VAL A 797 -5.29 17.80 -19.37
C VAL A 797 -4.05 17.26 -20.06
N THR A 798 -4.09 16.00 -20.51
CA THR A 798 -3.03 15.35 -21.29
C THR A 798 -3.63 14.30 -22.21
N TRP A 799 -3.16 14.24 -23.45
CA TRP A 799 -3.58 13.21 -24.41
C TRP A 799 -2.85 11.90 -24.13
N VAL A 800 -3.56 10.79 -24.24
CA VAL A 800 -3.05 9.44 -23.97
C VAL A 800 -3.49 8.46 -25.04
N LEU A 801 -2.88 7.27 -25.05
CA LEU A 801 -3.23 6.17 -25.97
C LEU A 801 -3.19 6.62 -27.46
N GLY A 802 -2.11 7.31 -27.86
CA GLY A 802 -1.92 7.79 -29.24
C GLY A 802 -3.00 8.77 -29.71
N GLY A 803 -3.31 9.79 -28.90
CA GLY A 803 -4.31 10.82 -29.23
C GLY A 803 -5.77 10.36 -29.21
N SER A 804 -6.04 9.08 -28.90
CA SER A 804 -7.42 8.57 -28.88
C SER A 804 -8.22 8.97 -27.65
N HIS A 805 -7.54 9.26 -26.53
CA HIS A 805 -8.15 9.53 -25.24
C HIS A 805 -7.50 10.74 -24.53
N LEU A 806 -8.21 11.28 -23.54
CA LEU A 806 -7.77 12.40 -22.71
C LEU A 806 -7.79 11.99 -21.24
N VAL A 807 -6.67 12.17 -20.54
CA VAL A 807 -6.62 12.18 -19.08
C VAL A 807 -6.83 13.61 -18.60
N THR A 808 -7.68 13.77 -17.58
CA THR A 808 -7.75 15.02 -16.80
C THR A 808 -7.44 14.75 -15.34
N THR A 809 -6.58 15.56 -14.72
CA THR A 809 -6.46 15.62 -13.26
C THR A 809 -7.17 16.86 -12.73
N GLY A 810 -7.69 16.80 -11.51
CA GLY A 810 -8.35 17.93 -10.88
C GLY A 810 -8.89 17.57 -9.49
N PHE A 811 -9.98 18.23 -9.10
CA PHE A 811 -10.61 18.04 -7.81
C PHE A 811 -12.10 17.72 -7.94
N ASN A 812 -12.65 17.06 -6.92
CA ASN A 812 -14.10 17.04 -6.70
C ASN A 812 -14.58 18.18 -5.79
N LYS A 813 -15.89 18.25 -5.55
CA LYS A 813 -16.54 19.28 -4.72
C LYS A 813 -16.15 19.22 -3.23
N VAL A 814 -15.47 18.17 -2.78
CA VAL A 814 -14.98 17.95 -1.41
C VAL A 814 -13.46 18.17 -1.31
N SER A 815 -12.81 18.61 -2.40
CA SER A 815 -11.35 18.82 -2.51
C SER A 815 -10.48 17.56 -2.41
N GLU A 816 -11.03 16.38 -2.68
CA GLU A 816 -10.25 15.20 -3.04
C GLU A 816 -9.66 15.38 -4.44
N ARG A 817 -8.41 14.97 -4.64
CA ARG A 817 -7.72 14.95 -5.92
C ARG A 817 -8.17 13.74 -6.73
N GLN A 818 -8.56 13.95 -7.98
CA GLN A 818 -9.11 12.92 -8.85
C GLN A 818 -8.41 12.89 -10.20
N VAL A 819 -8.39 11.71 -10.81
CA VAL A 819 -7.97 11.47 -12.19
C VAL A 819 -9.13 10.85 -12.98
N SER A 820 -9.41 11.39 -14.16
CA SER A 820 -10.48 10.91 -15.05
C SER A 820 -9.95 10.64 -16.44
N LEU A 821 -10.49 9.62 -17.12
CA LEU A 821 -10.20 9.30 -18.51
C LEU A 821 -11.43 9.56 -19.39
N TYR A 822 -11.26 10.16 -20.55
CA TYR A 822 -12.31 10.45 -21.53
C TYR A 822 -11.94 9.90 -22.92
N ASP A 823 -12.93 9.48 -23.70
CA ASP A 823 -12.78 9.32 -25.16
C ASP A 823 -12.72 10.71 -25.80
N ALA A 824 -11.66 11.02 -26.55
CA ALA A 824 -11.51 12.32 -27.21
C ALA A 824 -12.60 12.60 -28.27
N LYS A 825 -13.36 11.57 -28.69
CA LYS A 825 -14.52 11.69 -29.59
C LYS A 825 -15.83 11.97 -28.85
N SER A 826 -15.92 11.72 -27.54
CA SER A 826 -17.15 11.86 -26.76
C SER A 826 -16.88 12.39 -25.34
N LEU A 827 -16.81 13.71 -25.21
CA LEU A 827 -16.49 14.42 -23.96
C LEU A 827 -17.67 14.50 -22.96
N SER A 828 -18.80 13.84 -23.24
CA SER A 828 -20.05 13.98 -22.48
C SER A 828 -19.96 13.49 -21.03
N ALA A 829 -19.14 12.47 -20.77
CA ALA A 829 -18.81 11.95 -19.44
C ALA A 829 -17.46 11.20 -19.51
N PRO A 830 -16.73 11.08 -18.38
CA PRO A 830 -15.55 10.23 -18.32
C PRO A 830 -15.90 8.73 -18.38
N LEU A 831 -14.97 7.94 -18.92
CA LEU A 831 -14.99 6.48 -18.96
C LEU A 831 -14.70 5.85 -17.59
N THR A 832 -13.83 6.50 -16.80
CA THR A 832 -13.65 6.26 -15.37
C THR A 832 -13.17 7.54 -14.68
N THR A 833 -13.40 7.63 -13.36
CA THR A 833 -12.87 8.67 -12.47
C THR A 833 -12.46 7.99 -11.16
N GLU A 834 -11.17 8.07 -10.83
CA GLU A 834 -10.57 7.49 -9.62
C GLU A 834 -10.15 8.61 -8.65
N GLY A 835 -10.41 8.41 -7.36
CA GLY A 835 -9.89 9.26 -6.28
C GLY A 835 -8.45 8.87 -5.93
N ILE A 836 -7.58 9.87 -5.73
CA ILE A 836 -6.17 9.67 -5.37
C ILE A 836 -5.98 9.84 -3.86
N ASP A 837 -6.18 11.06 -3.35
CA ASP A 837 -6.03 11.45 -1.95
C ASP A 837 -6.66 12.83 -1.70
N VAL A 838 -6.48 13.38 -0.49
CA VAL A 838 -6.89 14.75 -0.14
C VAL A 838 -5.65 15.59 0.16
N SER A 839 -5.24 16.41 -0.80
CA SER A 839 -4.09 17.33 -0.73
C SER A 839 -4.42 18.59 -1.53
N PRO A 840 -3.97 19.80 -1.13
CA PRO A 840 -4.30 21.04 -1.84
C PRO A 840 -3.55 21.21 -3.19
N ALA A 841 -2.55 20.38 -3.49
CA ALA A 841 -1.69 20.54 -4.65
C ALA A 841 -2.29 19.91 -5.92
N ILE A 842 -2.45 20.70 -6.99
CA ILE A 842 -2.84 20.20 -8.33
C ILE A 842 -1.89 19.08 -8.75
N LEU A 843 -2.44 17.93 -9.15
CA LEU A 843 -1.66 16.84 -9.74
C LEU A 843 -1.26 17.21 -11.17
N ILE A 844 0.06 17.27 -11.41
CA ILE A 844 0.67 17.39 -12.72
C ILE A 844 0.78 15.97 -13.31
N PRO A 845 0.14 15.69 -14.46
CA PRO A 845 0.32 14.43 -15.19
C PRO A 845 1.58 14.47 -16.08
N PHE A 846 2.29 13.35 -16.15
CA PHE A 846 3.22 13.01 -17.22
C PHE A 846 2.84 11.64 -17.78
N TYR A 847 2.82 11.49 -19.10
CA TYR A 847 2.42 10.25 -19.77
C TYR A 847 3.51 9.80 -20.76
N ASP A 848 4.01 8.59 -20.58
CA ASP A 848 4.92 7.92 -21.50
C ASP A 848 4.11 7.05 -22.48
N GLU A 849 4.13 7.40 -23.78
CA GLU A 849 3.33 6.70 -24.80
C GLU A 849 3.73 5.22 -24.92
N ASP A 850 5.04 4.94 -24.95
CA ASP A 850 5.63 3.62 -25.21
C ASP A 850 5.23 2.56 -24.18
N SER A 851 5.33 2.87 -22.88
CA SER A 851 4.84 2.00 -21.78
C SER A 851 3.34 2.17 -21.50
N SER A 852 2.73 3.24 -22.02
CA SER A 852 1.42 3.74 -21.60
C SER A 852 1.33 4.05 -20.09
N THR A 853 2.45 4.45 -19.45
CA THR A 853 2.48 4.81 -18.02
C THR A 853 2.15 6.28 -17.81
N LEU A 854 1.13 6.53 -16.97
CA LEU A 854 0.77 7.83 -16.42
C LEU A 854 1.38 7.97 -15.02
N PHE A 855 2.28 8.94 -14.85
CA PHE A 855 2.79 9.40 -13.57
C PHE A 855 2.03 10.66 -13.14
N LEU A 856 1.61 10.74 -11.87
CA LEU A 856 0.93 11.90 -11.29
C LEU A 856 1.68 12.42 -10.06
N THR A 857 1.90 13.73 -9.97
CA THR A 857 2.73 14.34 -8.91
C THR A 857 2.30 15.79 -8.65
N GLY A 858 2.28 16.25 -7.40
CA GLY A 858 1.90 17.62 -7.02
C GLY A 858 2.98 18.33 -6.20
N LYS A 859 2.98 19.67 -6.25
CA LYS A 859 3.91 20.51 -5.47
C LYS A 859 3.69 20.32 -3.97
N GLY A 860 4.68 19.74 -3.28
CA GLY A 860 4.62 19.38 -1.87
C GLY A 860 4.32 17.90 -1.58
N ASP A 861 4.07 17.08 -2.61
CA ASP A 861 3.92 15.63 -2.40
C ASP A 861 5.27 14.96 -2.09
N SER A 862 5.22 13.82 -1.39
CA SER A 862 6.36 12.91 -1.22
C SER A 862 6.22 11.60 -2.01
N THR A 863 5.14 11.48 -2.79
CA THR A 863 4.81 10.29 -3.59
C THR A 863 4.55 10.70 -5.03
N ILE A 864 5.16 9.98 -5.98
CA ILE A 864 4.79 10.01 -7.39
C ILE A 864 3.86 8.81 -7.60
N PHE A 865 2.58 9.07 -7.86
CA PHE A 865 1.59 8.05 -8.17
C PHE A 865 1.80 7.56 -9.60
N ALA A 866 1.47 6.30 -9.88
CA ALA A 866 1.72 5.68 -11.19
C ALA A 866 0.60 4.70 -11.59
N PHE A 867 0.16 4.80 -12.84
CA PHE A 867 -0.92 4.00 -13.44
C PHE A 867 -0.53 3.57 -14.86
N GLU A 868 -0.85 2.35 -15.28
CA GLU A 868 -0.86 1.98 -16.70
C GLU A 868 -2.24 2.33 -17.28
N VAL A 869 -2.25 3.11 -18.36
CA VAL A 869 -3.47 3.53 -19.05
C VAL A 869 -3.82 2.50 -20.13
N ALA A 870 -5.11 2.20 -20.27
CA ALA A 870 -5.60 1.07 -21.05
C ALA A 870 -6.90 1.38 -21.78
N LEU A 871 -7.15 0.65 -22.87
CA LEU A 871 -8.41 0.66 -23.63
C LEU A 871 -9.47 -0.27 -23.02
N ASP A 872 -9.08 -1.16 -22.10
CA ASP A 872 -9.93 -2.12 -21.40
C ASP A 872 -10.15 -1.72 -19.92
N ALA A 873 -11.39 -1.84 -19.45
CA ALA A 873 -11.79 -1.48 -18.09
C ALA A 873 -10.99 -2.29 -17.03
N PRO A 874 -10.53 -1.68 -15.92
CA PRO A 874 -10.87 -0.34 -15.40
C PRO A 874 -10.17 0.86 -16.06
N TYR A 875 -9.45 0.69 -17.16
CA TYR A 875 -8.72 1.72 -17.93
C TYR A 875 -7.53 2.38 -17.22
N LEU A 876 -7.57 2.54 -15.90
CA LEU A 876 -6.46 3.01 -15.07
C LEU A 876 -6.01 1.88 -14.13
N PHE A 877 -4.89 1.23 -14.44
CA PHE A 877 -4.36 0.12 -13.66
C PHE A 877 -3.28 0.62 -12.70
N PRO A 878 -3.51 0.65 -11.37
CA PRO A 878 -2.51 1.17 -10.43
C PRO A 878 -1.25 0.31 -10.40
N LEU A 879 -0.10 0.99 -10.57
CA LEU A 879 1.25 0.44 -10.51
C LEU A 879 1.87 0.71 -9.12
N SER A 880 3.07 0.19 -8.89
CA SER A 880 3.82 0.51 -7.66
C SER A 880 4.16 2.01 -7.65
N HIS A 881 3.55 2.78 -6.75
CA HIS A 881 3.85 4.20 -6.57
C HIS A 881 5.25 4.40 -5.98
N TYR A 882 5.94 5.46 -6.37
CA TYR A 882 7.28 5.77 -5.89
C TYR A 882 7.24 6.82 -4.78
N LYS A 883 7.61 6.44 -3.56
CA LYS A 883 7.77 7.38 -2.43
C LYS A 883 9.20 7.91 -2.41
N CYS A 884 9.36 9.21 -2.66
CA CYS A 884 10.67 9.84 -2.75
C CYS A 884 11.33 9.94 -1.37
N ALA A 885 12.55 9.41 -1.21
CA ALA A 885 13.33 9.54 0.01
C ALA A 885 13.66 11.01 0.33
N GLY A 886 13.86 11.37 1.60
CA GLY A 886 14.26 12.73 1.99
C GLY A 886 13.15 13.79 2.00
N GLY A 887 11.87 13.42 1.84
CA GLY A 887 10.73 14.32 2.09
C GLY A 887 9.98 14.81 0.84
N PRO A 888 9.22 15.92 0.93
CA PRO A 888 8.42 16.41 -0.19
C PRO A 888 9.27 17.06 -1.29
N HIS A 889 8.79 17.01 -2.53
CA HIS A 889 9.38 17.72 -3.67
C HIS A 889 8.57 18.98 -4.03
N GLN A 890 9.23 19.98 -4.62
CA GLN A 890 8.57 21.17 -5.17
C GLN A 890 8.00 20.91 -6.57
N ALA A 891 8.71 20.12 -7.39
CA ALA A 891 8.31 19.71 -8.73
C ALA A 891 9.09 18.46 -9.17
N VAL A 892 8.67 17.85 -10.28
CA VAL A 892 9.38 16.77 -10.98
C VAL A 892 9.27 17.03 -12.48
N ALA A 893 10.40 17.07 -13.19
CA ALA A 893 10.45 17.19 -14.64
C ALA A 893 10.91 15.85 -15.24
N PHE A 894 10.02 15.17 -15.95
CA PHE A 894 10.36 13.96 -16.72
C PHE A 894 11.06 14.36 -18.03
N LEU A 895 11.95 13.48 -18.49
CA LEU A 895 12.74 13.66 -19.72
C LEU A 895 12.13 12.89 -20.90
N PRO A 896 12.41 13.28 -22.15
CA PRO A 896 12.04 12.48 -23.33
C PRO A 896 12.72 11.10 -23.32
N LYS A 897 12.14 10.14 -24.04
CA LYS A 897 12.54 8.72 -23.99
C LYS A 897 14.02 8.48 -24.28
N VAL A 898 14.59 9.23 -25.22
CA VAL A 898 16.02 9.20 -25.60
C VAL A 898 16.98 9.50 -24.44
N ALA A 899 16.51 10.11 -23.35
CA ALA A 899 17.30 10.33 -22.14
C ALA A 899 17.42 9.08 -21.24
N CYS A 900 16.71 7.99 -21.54
CA CYS A 900 16.68 6.78 -20.71
C CYS A 900 17.73 5.75 -21.14
N SER A 901 18.42 5.14 -20.17
CA SER A 901 19.31 4.00 -20.42
C SER A 901 18.48 2.72 -20.61
N VAL A 902 18.07 2.47 -21.86
CA VAL A 902 17.27 1.29 -22.23
C VAL A 902 18.03 -0.02 -21.99
N ALA A 903 19.36 -0.01 -22.08
CA ALA A 903 20.23 -1.15 -21.76
C ALA A 903 20.11 -1.57 -20.29
N ASP A 904 20.07 -0.60 -19.37
CA ASP A 904 19.83 -0.85 -17.94
C ASP A 904 18.33 -1.08 -17.61
N VAL A 905 17.46 -1.22 -18.62
CA VAL A 905 15.99 -1.30 -18.50
C VAL A 905 15.37 -0.09 -17.78
N GLU A 906 15.89 1.12 -18.04
CA GLU A 906 15.23 2.37 -17.67
C GLU A 906 14.13 2.71 -18.68
N PHE A 907 12.87 2.79 -18.23
CA PHE A 907 11.74 3.12 -19.11
C PHE A 907 11.22 4.56 -18.94
N ALA A 908 11.60 5.23 -17.85
CA ALA A 908 11.41 6.66 -17.65
C ALA A 908 12.54 7.23 -16.77
N ARG A 909 12.96 8.46 -17.09
CA ARG A 909 13.94 9.25 -16.32
C ARG A 909 13.36 10.62 -16.02
N ALA A 910 13.67 11.16 -14.85
CA ALA A 910 13.22 12.49 -14.43
C ALA A 910 14.27 13.19 -13.56
N PHE A 911 14.08 14.49 -13.35
CA PHE A 911 14.70 15.23 -12.26
C PHE A 911 13.65 15.62 -11.23
N ARG A 912 13.96 15.45 -9.95
CA ARG A 912 13.17 15.90 -8.81
C ARG A 912 13.77 17.18 -8.25
N LEU A 913 12.95 18.19 -8.06
CA LEU A 913 13.32 19.44 -7.40
C LEU A 913 12.93 19.37 -5.92
N THR A 914 13.92 19.43 -5.02
CA THR A 914 13.68 19.63 -3.57
C THR A 914 13.94 21.09 -3.20
N THR A 915 13.80 21.45 -1.92
CA THR A 915 13.99 22.85 -1.47
C THR A 915 15.41 23.39 -1.69
N SER A 916 16.42 22.51 -1.84
CA SER A 916 17.84 22.88 -1.98
C SER A 916 18.63 22.09 -3.04
N ASN A 917 18.04 21.05 -3.64
CA ASN A 917 18.72 20.14 -4.56
C ASN A 917 17.89 19.88 -5.83
N VAL A 918 18.58 19.56 -6.93
CA VAL A 918 18.03 18.73 -8.00
C VAL A 918 18.60 17.32 -7.86
N GLU A 919 17.70 16.33 -7.91
CA GLU A 919 18.02 14.92 -7.73
C GLU A 919 17.53 14.11 -8.94
N PRO A 920 18.40 13.42 -9.70
CA PRO A 920 17.97 12.55 -10.79
C PRO A 920 17.19 11.35 -10.24
N LEU A 921 16.10 11.01 -10.91
CA LEU A 921 15.25 9.85 -10.68
C LEU A 921 15.29 8.92 -11.90
N SER A 922 15.44 7.63 -11.64
CA SER A 922 15.47 6.56 -12.63
C SER A 922 14.35 5.57 -12.33
N PHE A 923 13.52 5.22 -13.32
CA PHE A 923 12.43 4.25 -13.18
C PHE A 923 12.67 3.02 -14.07
N ARG A 924 12.71 1.84 -13.43
CA ARG A 924 13.17 0.58 -14.03
C ARG A 924 12.17 -0.55 -13.83
N VAL A 925 12.19 -1.55 -14.70
CA VAL A 925 11.44 -2.81 -14.51
C VAL A 925 12.42 -3.93 -14.17
N PRO A 926 12.21 -4.71 -13.09
CA PRO A 926 13.04 -5.89 -12.80
C PRO A 926 12.89 -6.97 -13.87
N ARG A 927 14.01 -7.40 -14.47
CA ARG A 927 14.05 -8.42 -15.55
C ARG A 927 15.13 -9.46 -15.27
N LEU A 928 14.95 -10.68 -15.79
CA LEU A 928 15.87 -11.81 -15.59
C LEU A 928 17.08 -11.79 -16.54
N ARG A 929 16.89 -11.22 -17.74
CA ARG A 929 17.89 -11.15 -18.81
C ARG A 929 18.11 -9.70 -19.22
N SER A 930 18.64 -8.88 -18.30
CA SER A 930 18.91 -7.46 -18.56
C SER A 930 20.12 -7.23 -19.46
N GLU A 931 20.90 -8.27 -19.76
CA GLU A 931 21.95 -8.24 -20.78
C GLU A 931 21.43 -8.17 -22.23
N LEU A 932 20.12 -8.32 -22.44
CA LEU A 932 19.46 -8.23 -23.75
C LEU A 932 18.58 -6.99 -23.86
N PHE A 933 18.36 -6.53 -25.09
CA PHE A 933 17.42 -5.45 -25.35
C PHE A 933 15.98 -5.94 -25.11
N GLN A 934 15.28 -5.29 -24.20
CA GLN A 934 13.91 -5.65 -23.82
C GLN A 934 12.90 -5.08 -24.84
N ASP A 935 12.93 -5.60 -26.06
CA ASP A 935 12.01 -5.30 -27.17
C ASP A 935 10.51 -5.37 -26.78
N ASP A 936 10.16 -6.19 -25.79
CA ASP A 936 8.81 -6.27 -25.25
C ASP A 936 8.44 -5.08 -24.32
N LEU A 937 9.41 -4.31 -23.82
CA LEU A 937 9.23 -3.10 -23.02
C LEU A 937 9.52 -1.81 -23.79
N PHE A 938 10.33 -1.90 -24.85
CA PHE A 938 10.77 -0.80 -25.70
C PHE A 938 10.29 -1.06 -27.14
N PRO A 939 9.04 -0.70 -27.48
CA PRO A 939 8.61 -0.64 -28.88
C PRO A 939 9.39 0.45 -29.64
N ASP A 940 9.21 0.55 -30.95
CA ASP A 940 9.73 1.69 -31.72
C ASP A 940 9.13 3.00 -31.15
N THR A 941 10.00 3.86 -30.64
CA THR A 941 9.67 5.11 -29.95
C THR A 941 9.35 6.21 -30.96
N ARG A 942 8.34 7.03 -30.70
CA ARG A 942 8.01 8.21 -31.52
C ARG A 942 9.20 9.18 -31.55
N ILE A 943 9.61 9.63 -32.73
CA ILE A 943 10.60 10.71 -32.87
C ILE A 943 9.94 12.01 -32.44
N THR A 944 10.46 12.64 -31.38
CA THR A 944 9.94 13.90 -30.81
C THR A 944 10.95 15.04 -30.78
N TRP A 945 12.19 14.77 -31.21
CA TRP A 945 13.31 15.73 -31.21
C TRP A 945 13.66 16.26 -32.61
N GLU A 946 12.96 15.78 -33.65
CA GLU A 946 13.05 16.26 -35.02
C GLU A 946 11.66 16.69 -35.52
N PRO A 947 11.52 17.87 -36.16
CA PRO A 947 10.23 18.33 -36.63
C PRO A 947 9.80 17.58 -37.88
N THR A 948 8.54 17.14 -37.91
CA THR A 948 7.96 16.44 -39.08
C THR A 948 7.40 17.42 -40.12
N LEU A 949 7.09 18.66 -39.72
CA LEU A 949 6.50 19.72 -40.54
C LEU A 949 7.20 21.07 -40.27
N THR A 950 7.17 21.99 -41.24
CA THR A 950 7.42 23.42 -40.98
C THR A 950 6.17 24.12 -40.44
N SER A 951 6.30 25.34 -39.90
CA SER A 951 5.14 26.16 -39.52
C SER A 951 4.23 26.41 -40.73
N GLU A 952 4.79 26.82 -41.87
CA GLU A 952 4.06 27.05 -43.13
C GLU A 952 3.29 25.80 -43.60
N GLU A 953 3.92 24.62 -43.60
CA GLU A 953 3.25 23.36 -43.94
C GLU A 953 2.11 23.05 -42.98
N TRP A 954 2.31 23.27 -41.68
CA TRP A 954 1.27 23.06 -40.69
C TRP A 954 0.08 24.01 -40.89
N PHE A 955 0.32 25.32 -41.00
CA PHE A 955 -0.71 26.35 -41.18
C PHE A 955 -1.45 26.22 -42.53
N THR A 956 -0.80 25.74 -43.60
CA THR A 956 -1.46 25.45 -44.89
C THR A 956 -2.29 24.14 -44.87
N GLY A 957 -2.32 23.42 -43.74
CA GLY A 957 -3.17 22.26 -43.53
C GLY A 957 -2.52 20.90 -43.83
N VAL A 958 -1.20 20.85 -44.07
CA VAL A 958 -0.49 19.59 -44.28
C VAL A 958 -0.46 18.77 -42.98
N THR A 959 -0.64 17.46 -43.09
CA THR A 959 -0.42 16.52 -42.00
C THR A 959 0.40 15.34 -42.52
N ARG A 960 1.45 14.98 -41.79
CA ARG A 960 2.30 13.80 -42.04
C ARG A 960 2.09 12.80 -40.91
N ALA A 961 2.37 11.52 -41.17
CA ALA A 961 2.40 10.50 -40.12
C ALA A 961 3.64 10.69 -39.23
N PRO A 962 3.53 10.45 -37.91
CA PRO A 962 4.69 10.48 -37.02
C PRO A 962 5.71 9.40 -37.40
N GLN A 963 6.99 9.73 -37.24
CA GLN A 963 8.09 8.79 -37.43
C GLN A 963 8.41 8.06 -36.12
N PHE A 964 8.95 6.84 -36.23
CA PHE A 964 9.31 5.99 -35.10
C PHE A 964 10.69 5.38 -35.32
N VAL A 965 11.43 5.17 -34.24
CA VAL A 965 12.78 4.59 -34.26
C VAL A 965 12.97 3.61 -33.11
N SER A 966 13.66 2.49 -33.38
CA SER A 966 14.06 1.55 -32.32
C SER A 966 15.19 2.15 -31.50
N LEU A 967 15.03 2.22 -30.18
CA LEU A 967 16.10 2.66 -29.26
C LEU A 967 17.16 1.58 -28.97
N ARG A 968 17.14 0.44 -29.68
CA ARG A 968 18.06 -0.69 -29.46
C ARG A 968 19.53 -0.27 -29.66
N PRO A 969 20.41 -0.42 -28.66
CA PRO A 969 21.86 -0.25 -28.85
C PRO A 969 22.40 -1.22 -29.90
N ALA A 970 23.33 -0.76 -30.74
CA ALA A 970 23.81 -1.52 -31.90
C ALA A 970 24.56 -2.82 -31.54
N ASP A 971 25.03 -2.91 -30.30
CA ASP A 971 25.76 -4.02 -29.69
C ASP A 971 24.85 -5.01 -28.92
N MET A 972 23.54 -4.75 -28.84
CA MET A 972 22.63 -5.47 -27.93
C MET A 972 21.61 -6.35 -28.70
N GLU A 973 21.68 -7.67 -28.51
CA GLU A 973 20.73 -8.65 -29.08
C GLU A 973 19.31 -8.48 -28.49
N CYS A 974 18.26 -8.74 -29.28
CA CYS A 974 16.88 -8.68 -28.81
C CYS A 974 16.48 -9.88 -27.95
N LEU A 975 15.65 -9.62 -26.93
CA LEU A 975 15.09 -10.67 -26.08
C LEU A 975 14.21 -11.66 -26.85
N SER A 976 13.49 -11.24 -27.89
CA SER A 976 12.69 -12.16 -28.72
C SER A 976 13.50 -13.00 -29.72
N GLU A 977 14.75 -12.61 -30.01
CA GLU A 977 15.65 -13.33 -30.92
C GLU A 977 16.47 -14.40 -30.16
N ALA A 978 16.73 -14.18 -28.87
CA ALA A 978 17.56 -15.06 -28.06
C ALA A 978 16.88 -16.40 -27.70
N PRO A 979 17.64 -17.51 -27.61
CA PRO A 979 17.08 -18.85 -27.43
C PRO A 979 16.29 -19.02 -26.13
N ASP A 980 15.18 -19.75 -26.22
CA ASP A 980 14.20 -19.96 -25.16
C ASP A 980 14.76 -20.87 -24.05
N VAL A 981 15.40 -20.26 -23.06
CA VAL A 981 15.98 -20.94 -21.89
C VAL A 981 14.85 -21.46 -21.01
N ARG A 982 14.36 -22.67 -21.34
CA ARG A 982 13.47 -23.42 -20.46
C ARG A 982 14.14 -23.54 -19.09
N PRO A 983 13.54 -23.05 -18.00
CA PRO A 983 14.08 -23.33 -16.67
C PRO A 983 14.10 -24.85 -16.50
N PRO A 984 15.20 -25.44 -15.96
CA PRO A 984 15.23 -26.87 -15.72
C PRO A 984 14.04 -27.25 -14.86
N ALA A 985 13.32 -28.29 -15.28
CA ALA A 985 12.11 -28.75 -14.59
C ALA A 985 12.43 -28.95 -13.09
N PRO A 986 11.53 -28.56 -12.17
CA PRO A 986 11.81 -28.62 -10.74
C PRO A 986 12.21 -30.06 -10.40
N HIS A 987 13.46 -30.24 -9.98
CA HIS A 987 14.04 -31.55 -9.77
C HIS A 987 13.33 -32.21 -8.59
N VAL A 988 12.33 -33.03 -8.89
CA VAL A 988 11.77 -33.99 -7.93
C VAL A 988 12.94 -34.85 -7.48
N PRO A 989 13.28 -34.90 -6.17
CA PRO A 989 14.32 -35.77 -5.70
C PRO A 989 13.88 -37.22 -5.92
N ARG A 990 14.46 -37.88 -6.92
CA ARG A 990 14.51 -39.34 -6.91
C ARG A 990 15.52 -39.71 -5.82
N LEU A 991 15.09 -40.56 -4.89
CA LEU A 991 16.01 -41.15 -3.91
C LEU A 991 17.15 -41.84 -4.67
N PRO A 992 18.43 -41.59 -4.34
CA PRO A 992 19.54 -42.36 -4.90
C PRO A 992 19.31 -43.84 -4.62
N GLN A 993 19.39 -44.68 -5.65
CA GLN A 993 19.02 -46.09 -5.54
C GLN A 993 20.21 -46.98 -5.15
N ASP A 994 21.42 -46.41 -5.14
CA ASP A 994 22.69 -47.09 -4.87
C ASP A 994 23.35 -46.52 -3.61
N VAL A 995 23.00 -47.09 -2.45
CA VAL A 995 23.72 -46.91 -1.18
C VAL A 995 23.89 -48.28 -0.53
N SER A 996 25.03 -48.93 -0.79
CA SER A 996 25.45 -50.15 -0.10
C SER A 996 26.02 -49.79 1.28
N LEU A 997 25.53 -50.47 2.32
CA LEU A 997 26.04 -50.34 3.69
C LEU A 997 27.06 -51.45 3.96
N ASP A 998 28.34 -51.08 4.03
CA ASP A 998 29.38 -51.99 4.51
C ASP A 998 29.38 -52.05 6.05
N PHE A 999 29.82 -53.19 6.60
CA PHE A 999 29.46 -53.63 7.94
C PHE A 999 30.24 -52.98 9.11
N GLU A 1000 30.72 -51.74 8.94
CA GLU A 1000 31.43 -51.01 10.00
C GLU A 1000 31.12 -49.48 10.05
N GLY A 1001 29.95 -49.08 9.54
CA GLY A 1001 29.25 -47.87 10.02
C GLY A 1001 29.66 -46.51 9.46
N ASP A 1002 30.74 -46.40 8.69
CA ASP A 1002 31.20 -45.13 8.11
C ASP A 1002 30.68 -44.87 6.68
N ILE A 1003 30.21 -43.65 6.41
CA ILE A 1003 29.69 -43.25 5.09
C ILE A 1003 30.84 -42.71 4.23
N THR A 1004 31.39 -43.55 3.36
CA THR A 1004 32.36 -43.12 2.35
C THR A 1004 31.68 -42.76 1.03
N LEU A 1005 31.94 -41.56 0.51
CA LEU A 1005 31.51 -41.15 -0.83
C LEU A 1005 32.48 -41.72 -1.87
N SER A 1006 31.96 -42.31 -2.95
CA SER A 1006 32.78 -42.84 -4.04
C SER A 1006 33.62 -41.75 -4.73
N SER A 1007 34.88 -42.08 -5.03
CA SER A 1007 35.88 -41.15 -5.58
C SER A 1007 35.38 -40.39 -6.82
N SER A 1008 34.65 -41.07 -7.71
CA SER A 1008 34.06 -40.49 -8.92
C SER A 1008 33.11 -39.31 -8.64
N VAL A 1009 32.43 -39.29 -7.50
CA VAL A 1009 31.55 -38.17 -7.09
C VAL A 1009 32.37 -36.98 -6.60
N ILE A 1010 33.49 -37.24 -5.92
CA ILE A 1010 34.42 -36.21 -5.45
C ILE A 1010 35.12 -35.54 -6.64
N GLU A 1011 35.63 -36.33 -7.58
CA GLU A 1011 36.26 -35.83 -8.82
C GLU A 1011 35.26 -35.04 -9.66
N SER A 1012 34.06 -35.57 -9.93
CA SER A 1012 33.05 -34.85 -10.71
C SER A 1012 32.56 -33.56 -10.05
N ASN A 1013 32.63 -33.42 -8.72
CA ASN A 1013 32.31 -32.17 -8.04
C ASN A 1013 33.47 -31.16 -8.12
N ARG A 1014 34.71 -31.64 -8.01
CA ARG A 1014 35.92 -30.82 -8.16
C ARG A 1014 36.05 -30.22 -9.57
N GLU A 1015 35.78 -30.99 -10.62
CA GLU A 1015 35.74 -30.48 -12.00
C GLU A 1015 34.73 -29.32 -12.16
N LYS A 1016 33.56 -29.43 -11.51
CA LYS A 1016 32.54 -28.37 -11.54
C LYS A 1016 32.99 -27.13 -10.77
N GLU A 1017 33.65 -27.27 -9.62
CA GLU A 1017 34.23 -26.14 -8.90
C GLU A 1017 35.33 -25.45 -9.71
N GLU A 1018 36.23 -26.21 -10.35
CA GLU A 1018 37.29 -25.65 -11.19
C GLU A 1018 36.74 -24.94 -12.45
N GLN A 1019 35.68 -25.47 -13.07
CA GLN A 1019 34.94 -24.77 -14.15
C GLN A 1019 34.28 -23.47 -13.66
N ILE A 1020 33.64 -23.49 -12.49
CA ILE A 1020 33.00 -22.29 -11.89
C ILE A 1020 34.05 -21.23 -11.56
N ILE A 1021 35.19 -21.62 -10.97
CA ILE A 1021 36.31 -20.71 -10.64
C ILE A 1021 36.88 -20.07 -11.92
N ASN A 1022 37.06 -20.85 -12.99
CA ASN A 1022 37.55 -20.29 -14.26
C ASN A 1022 36.51 -19.36 -14.92
N SER A 1023 35.21 -19.67 -14.85
CA SER A 1023 34.14 -18.77 -15.30
C SER A 1023 34.00 -17.50 -14.45
N MET A 1024 34.43 -17.51 -13.19
CA MET A 1024 34.52 -16.29 -12.36
C MET A 1024 35.75 -15.46 -12.74
N LYS A 1025 36.92 -16.09 -12.92
CA LYS A 1025 38.15 -15.41 -13.37
C LYS A 1025 37.96 -14.67 -14.70
N SER A 1026 37.32 -15.30 -15.69
CA SER A 1026 37.05 -14.68 -17.00
C SER A 1026 36.01 -13.55 -16.97
N LYS A 1027 35.27 -13.38 -15.87
CA LYS A 1027 34.38 -12.23 -15.65
C LYS A 1027 35.07 -11.09 -14.90
N ILE A 1028 36.10 -11.39 -14.12
CA ILE A 1028 36.92 -10.40 -13.40
C ILE A 1028 37.95 -9.74 -14.35
N SER A 1029 38.47 -10.48 -15.34
CA SER A 1029 39.43 -9.94 -16.31
C SER A 1029 38.90 -8.81 -17.21
N ASN A 1030 37.58 -8.61 -17.26
CA ASN A 1030 36.93 -7.66 -18.18
C ASN A 1030 36.58 -6.32 -17.50
N GLN A 1031 37.11 -6.05 -16.29
CA GLN A 1031 37.03 -4.75 -15.63
C GLN A 1031 38.44 -4.25 -15.28
N HIS A 1032 39.06 -3.57 -16.25
CA HIS A 1032 40.33 -2.85 -16.10
C HIS A 1032 40.15 -1.35 -16.39
N ASP A 1033 39.20 -0.74 -15.69
CA ASP A 1033 39.27 0.70 -15.40
C ASP A 1033 40.31 0.89 -14.28
N ALA A 1034 41.22 1.85 -14.44
CA ALA A 1034 42.23 2.16 -13.42
C ALA A 1034 41.57 2.73 -12.16
N LEU A 1035 42.06 2.36 -10.96
CA LEU A 1035 41.46 2.87 -9.73
C LEU A 1035 41.89 4.34 -9.54
N PRO A 1036 40.99 5.25 -9.11
CA PRO A 1036 41.35 6.65 -8.86
C PRO A 1036 42.42 6.90 -7.79
N GLN A 1037 42.93 5.85 -7.14
CA GLN A 1037 44.03 5.89 -6.18
C GLN A 1037 45.40 5.75 -6.88
N ASP A 1038 45.45 5.16 -8.08
CA ASP A 1038 46.67 4.98 -8.88
C ASP A 1038 47.10 6.26 -9.62
N MET A 1039 46.34 7.36 -9.44
CA MET A 1039 46.46 8.64 -10.13
C MET A 1039 46.97 9.79 -9.24
N PHE A 1040 47.34 9.53 -7.98
CA PHE A 1040 47.81 10.55 -7.04
C PHE A 1040 49.24 10.27 -6.57
N GLU A 1041 50.17 11.18 -6.87
CA GLU A 1041 51.43 11.28 -6.13
C GLU A 1041 51.16 11.84 -4.72
N GLY A 1042 51.95 11.39 -3.75
CA GLY A 1042 51.78 11.79 -2.34
C GLY A 1042 52.29 13.21 -2.06
N VAL A 1043 51.58 13.93 -1.20
CA VAL A 1043 51.95 15.27 -0.72
C VAL A 1043 53.22 15.22 0.13
N ASP A 1044 54.09 16.25 0.02
CA ASP A 1044 55.35 16.34 0.79
C ASP A 1044 55.06 16.35 2.31
N PRO A 1045 55.75 15.53 3.13
CA PRO A 1045 55.50 15.44 4.57
C PRO A 1045 55.57 16.74 5.38
N ARG A 1046 56.10 17.84 4.80
CA ARG A 1046 56.22 19.15 5.45
C ARG A 1046 54.91 19.91 5.65
N GLU A 1047 53.82 19.51 5.01
CA GLU A 1047 52.51 20.19 5.10
C GLU A 1047 51.67 19.77 6.34
N TRP A 1048 52.32 19.26 7.40
CA TRP A 1048 51.66 18.72 8.62
C TRP A 1048 52.09 19.37 9.94
N ASP A 1049 53.07 20.28 9.94
CA ASP A 1049 53.72 20.83 11.15
C ASP A 1049 53.39 22.32 11.43
N GLU A 1050 52.23 22.84 10.97
CA GLU A 1050 51.71 24.18 11.32
C GLU A 1050 50.22 24.11 11.74
N ASP A 1051 49.96 24.05 13.06
CA ASP A 1051 48.79 24.59 13.80
C ASP A 1051 48.75 24.05 15.26
N GLU A 1052 49.72 24.45 16.10
CA GLU A 1052 49.61 24.41 17.58
C GLU A 1052 49.86 25.83 18.15
N ASP A 1053 48.79 26.62 18.35
CA ASP A 1053 48.69 27.77 19.29
C ASP A 1053 47.20 28.15 19.53
#